data_AF-A0A964RJG0-F1
#
_entry.id   AF-A0A964RJG0-F1
#
_cell.length_a   1.000
_cell.length_b   1.000
_cell.length_c   1.000
_cell.angle_alpha   90.00
_cell.angle_beta   90.00
_cell.angle_gamma   90.00
#
_symmetry.space_group_name_H-M   'P 1'
#
loop_
_entity.id
_entity.type
_entity.pdbx_description
1 polymer ?
#
loop_
_entity_poly.entity_id
_entity_poly.type
_entity_poly.pdbx_seq_one_letter_code
_entity_poly.pdbx_strand_id
1 'polypeptide(L)'
;MEHNENNFAYLRRTSIEKYYCELIKAEHACEYFPIITKVIVRKVLEVFLKDIAEKNNIESNVSAWNLFNNINSSPKFSLPEKIYNYIEIILVNGYEHVSRNNKKISKHPIEILETMHNILCWYLKETEPLTVELIGDLNFRAPSTIEYMEKEICKIQKDILQKDKQINNLRKKIIQLSNKPKIISDVNKTIIEIKREKEILEECHKISIKKIEFQRKQVSDIEKNYKTYIKKLEILKEKCNENQELLFEKESQLVKAEIENQELKHTIKFLDEEENTIETKEHYIEKELKIVRQSYENLSKLTNQYQDILETMEFSYDRDLQKILELQKNNINMKISFEDSIFNENIVIYNKNTIEAKRKISIFKGILDERIKREVRNGYIYKRFIGLKGRELRIAYTIINSANKSNNIISKSKETLLKSNEEKFLTSLSKNLEDLSNISDDEIKLVLYYKLINLSQMHVGVIYNRRQFVQSVENIVERAYQILVDKKDFKGRIRKLDAIGSYYLEKILISLKNKNANIQIHDILVDKIYKIIMKLKQNEENIGKTKIYYDKFDLDNMSETTLKISIKSQVFVFLSIMVSLGNITSFREVAAVILEIDSLISKRPLSDSFYDGERQNLRFPNEYFMILMALSSGITSISQKQQEELLPLLIAEIMSLDVEDNVNFDCYDRMVDLWRHKQQRYNDIFIEKENKENVLESLLKEKQELEINNAELLRTNGALVERYNMYKDEFKEIVLKSDKRILLPSYISYEGLRNKKEMAENNINESKNKLGTLKSMFSPDIWKEQASKLINESNMVEAEKRLIEEAKQKPYFKKEYSVFSELEKQIKESNELLDKSEEKLKDKNSLIDNTKKQISKLQRQLNNIKEHYPDIEEGYY
;
A
#
# COMPACT_ATOMS: atom_id res chain seq x y z
N MET A 1 0.96 28.34 51.62
CA MET A 1 1.64 28.34 50.32
C MET A 1 2.98 27.67 50.54
N GLU A 2 3.24 26.51 49.93
CA GLU A 2 4.58 25.91 49.97
C GLU A 2 5.52 26.79 49.12
N HIS A 3 6.47 27.45 49.78
CA HIS A 3 7.49 28.25 49.12
C HIS A 3 8.57 27.33 48.52
N ASN A 4 8.53 27.11 47.20
CA ASN A 4 9.65 26.51 46.48
C ASN A 4 10.61 27.61 45.98
N GLU A 5 11.90 27.50 46.33
CA GLU A 5 12.95 28.46 45.94
C GLU A 5 13.12 28.53 44.41
N ASN A 6 13.30 27.40 43.73
CA ASN A 6 13.42 27.26 42.25
C ASN A 6 13.43 25.78 41.83
N ASN A 7 13.25 25.48 40.54
CA ASN A 7 13.15 24.10 40.04
C ASN A 7 14.45 23.28 40.24
N PHE A 8 15.61 23.94 40.19
CA PHE A 8 16.92 23.28 40.31
C PHE A 8 17.55 23.40 41.70
N ALA A 9 16.82 23.87 42.72
CA ALA A 9 17.33 24.09 44.09
C ALA A 9 18.04 22.87 44.69
N TYR A 10 17.54 21.68 44.36
CA TYR A 10 18.03 20.41 44.87
C TYR A 10 19.49 20.13 44.50
N LEU A 11 20.01 20.71 43.41
CA LEU A 11 21.37 20.45 42.94
C LEU A 11 22.44 20.90 43.94
N ARG A 12 22.17 21.91 44.77
CA ARG A 12 23.11 22.49 45.76
C ARG A 12 23.66 21.51 46.80
N ARG A 13 23.08 20.31 46.91
CA ARG A 13 23.46 19.29 47.88
C ARG A 13 23.89 17.98 47.23
N THR A 14 24.29 18.01 45.96
CA THR A 14 24.58 16.82 45.14
C THR A 14 25.93 16.95 44.44
N SER A 15 26.48 15.84 43.92
CA SER A 15 27.74 15.86 43.16
C SER A 15 27.74 16.73 41.90
N ILE A 16 26.55 17.13 41.43
CA ILE A 16 26.35 17.92 40.21
C ILE A 16 25.94 19.38 40.50
N GLU A 17 26.24 19.88 41.72
CA GLU A 17 26.00 21.27 42.12
C GLU A 17 26.56 22.30 41.13
N LYS A 18 27.66 21.98 40.45
CA LYS A 18 28.31 22.88 39.49
C LYS A 18 27.40 23.37 38.35
N TYR A 19 26.31 22.66 38.04
CA TYR A 19 25.34 23.05 37.01
C TYR A 19 24.26 24.03 37.50
N TYR A 20 24.12 24.17 38.82
CA TYR A 20 23.05 24.93 39.46
C TYR A 20 22.97 26.38 38.97
N CYS A 21 24.09 27.09 38.99
CA CYS A 21 24.12 28.52 38.67
C CYS A 21 23.67 28.82 37.23
N GLU A 22 24.04 27.97 36.27
CA GLU A 22 23.68 28.17 34.86
C GLU A 22 22.23 27.77 34.57
N LEU A 23 21.72 26.70 35.19
CA LEU A 23 20.32 26.30 35.02
C LEU A 23 19.35 27.31 35.65
N ILE A 24 19.71 27.92 36.78
CA ILE A 24 18.91 29.00 37.39
C ILE A 24 18.91 30.25 36.51
N LYS A 25 20.04 30.59 35.87
CA LYS A 25 20.07 31.66 34.88
C LYS A 25 19.12 31.38 33.72
N ALA A 26 19.14 30.14 33.20
CA ALA A 26 18.27 29.71 32.12
C ALA A 26 16.78 29.74 32.51
N GLU A 27 16.45 29.30 33.73
CA GLU A 27 15.11 29.34 34.32
C GLU A 27 14.59 30.77 34.43
N HIS A 28 15.43 31.70 34.90
CA HIS A 28 15.05 33.11 35.04
C HIS A 28 14.87 33.84 33.72
N ALA A 29 15.57 33.40 32.67
CA ALA A 29 15.58 34.01 31.35
C ALA A 29 14.57 33.41 30.35
N CYS A 30 13.93 32.28 30.69
CA CYS A 30 13.19 31.46 29.72
C CYS A 30 12.10 32.20 28.93
N GLU A 31 11.40 33.14 29.56
CA GLU A 31 10.34 33.95 28.94
C GLU A 31 10.87 35.22 28.26
N TYR A 32 12.02 35.76 28.70
CA TYR A 32 12.58 37.01 28.16
C TYR A 32 13.54 36.79 27.00
N PHE A 33 14.33 35.72 27.07
CA PHE A 33 15.36 35.37 26.08
C PHE A 33 15.31 33.86 25.73
N PRO A 34 14.23 33.38 25.06
CA PRO A 34 14.02 31.95 24.77
C PRO A 34 15.20 31.24 24.12
N ILE A 35 15.82 31.88 23.12
CA ILE A 35 16.96 31.32 22.37
C ILE A 35 18.15 31.10 23.31
N ILE A 36 18.45 32.08 24.17
CA ILE A 36 19.58 31.97 25.10
C ILE A 36 19.34 30.89 26.15
N THR A 37 18.10 30.75 26.64
CA THR A 37 17.75 29.65 27.54
C THR A 37 18.04 28.29 26.91
N LYS A 38 17.63 28.07 25.65
CA LYS A 38 17.93 26.82 24.92
C LYS A 38 19.45 26.60 24.79
N VAL A 39 20.20 27.66 24.48
CA VAL A 39 21.66 27.63 24.38
C VAL A 39 22.29 27.22 25.72
N ILE A 40 21.97 27.92 26.82
CA ILE A 40 22.54 27.63 28.15
C ILE A 40 22.26 26.18 28.56
N VAL A 41 21.03 25.70 28.37
CA VAL A 41 20.67 24.31 28.70
C VAL A 41 21.49 23.32 27.87
N ARG A 42 21.68 23.55 26.57
CA ARG A 42 22.57 22.72 25.74
C ARG A 42 24.02 22.75 26.24
N LYS A 43 24.57 23.91 26.60
CA LYS A 43 25.93 24.01 27.15
C LYS A 43 26.09 23.17 28.42
N VAL A 44 25.11 23.25 29.33
CA VAL A 44 25.12 22.47 30.58
C VAL A 44 25.04 20.97 30.27
N LEU A 45 24.20 20.57 29.31
CA LEU A 45 24.09 19.18 28.88
C LEU A 45 25.40 18.65 28.30
N GLU A 46 26.08 19.40 27.43
CA GLU A 46 27.35 18.98 26.84
C GLU A 46 28.43 18.73 27.90
N VAL A 47 28.53 19.62 28.90
CA VAL A 47 29.44 19.42 30.05
C VAL A 47 29.03 18.21 30.88
N PHE A 48 27.73 18.01 31.09
CA PHE A 48 27.19 16.85 31.81
C PHE A 48 27.50 15.52 31.11
N LEU A 49 27.34 15.45 29.80
CA LEU A 49 27.71 14.26 29.03
C LEU A 49 29.22 14.01 29.08
N LYS A 50 30.03 15.07 29.05
CA LYS A 50 31.49 14.97 29.16
C LYS A 50 31.91 14.38 30.50
N ASP A 51 31.35 14.86 31.60
CA ASP A 51 31.58 14.29 32.93
C ASP A 51 31.24 12.80 33.01
N ILE A 52 30.08 12.41 32.44
CA ILE A 52 29.66 11.00 32.40
C ILE A 52 30.70 10.19 31.64
N ALA A 53 31.13 10.66 30.47
CA ALA A 53 32.11 9.96 29.65
C ALA A 53 33.44 9.81 30.38
N GLU A 54 33.95 10.87 31.00
CA GLU A 54 35.20 10.85 31.77
C GLU A 54 35.13 9.91 32.98
N LYS A 55 34.04 9.96 33.75
CA LYS A 55 33.82 9.07 34.90
C LYS A 55 33.78 7.60 34.50
N ASN A 56 33.34 7.29 33.27
CA ASN A 56 33.22 5.93 32.75
C ASN A 56 34.37 5.54 31.80
N ASN A 57 35.43 6.35 31.67
CA ASN A 57 36.54 6.11 30.73
C ASN A 57 36.06 5.86 29.28
N ILE A 58 35.21 6.76 28.79
CA ILE A 58 34.70 6.83 27.41
C ILE A 58 35.36 8.06 26.76
N GLU A 59 35.66 7.99 25.46
CA GLU A 59 36.29 9.11 24.73
C GLU A 59 35.40 10.37 24.78
N SER A 60 35.88 11.40 25.47
CA SER A 60 35.11 12.60 25.81
C SER A 60 35.51 13.86 25.02
N ASN A 61 36.68 13.85 24.37
CA ASN A 61 37.21 14.99 23.61
C ASN A 61 36.76 14.97 22.14
N VAL A 62 35.45 14.87 21.94
CA VAL A 62 34.80 14.80 20.61
C VAL A 62 33.60 15.75 20.57
N SER A 63 33.01 15.93 19.38
CA SER A 63 31.81 16.73 19.20
C SER A 63 30.59 16.13 19.92
N ALA A 64 29.57 16.95 20.23
CA ALA A 64 28.47 16.60 21.12
C ALA A 64 27.67 15.37 20.69
N TRP A 65 27.36 15.23 19.40
CA TRP A 65 26.65 14.05 18.91
C TRP A 65 27.53 12.81 18.88
N ASN A 66 28.81 12.95 18.56
CA ASN A 66 29.76 11.85 18.66
C ASN A 66 29.94 11.39 20.12
N LEU A 67 30.00 12.33 21.07
CA LEU A 67 30.04 12.06 22.50
C LEU A 67 28.81 11.28 22.95
N PHE A 68 27.63 11.74 22.53
CA PHE A 68 26.37 11.09 22.84
C PHE A 68 26.30 9.65 22.27
N ASN A 69 26.74 9.47 21.02
CA ASN A 69 26.81 8.15 20.38
C ASN A 69 27.82 7.21 21.07
N ASN A 70 28.98 7.74 21.48
CA ASN A 70 30.00 7.00 22.22
C ASN A 70 29.47 6.52 23.58
N ILE A 71 28.71 7.37 24.29
CA ILE A 71 28.06 7.00 25.54
C ILE A 71 27.02 5.89 25.29
N ASN A 72 26.16 6.05 24.28
CA ASN A 72 25.11 5.08 23.98
C ASN A 72 25.64 3.72 23.52
N SER A 73 26.75 3.71 22.79
CA SER A 73 27.38 2.49 22.25
C SER A 73 28.33 1.82 23.26
N SER A 74 28.58 2.46 24.42
CA SER A 74 29.51 1.95 25.43
C SER A 74 28.85 0.89 26.30
N PRO A 75 29.49 -0.26 26.55
CA PRO A 75 29.00 -1.24 27.53
C PRO A 75 29.17 -0.76 28.98
N LYS A 76 29.91 0.33 29.22
CA LYS A 76 30.26 0.82 30.57
C LYS A 76 29.18 1.70 31.19
N PHE A 77 28.27 2.26 30.38
CA PHE A 77 27.21 3.14 30.83
C PHE A 77 26.01 2.99 29.90
N SER A 78 24.81 2.82 30.44
CA SER A 78 23.59 2.60 29.66
C SER A 78 22.58 3.72 29.89
N LEU A 79 22.06 4.29 28.80
CA LEU A 79 21.02 5.29 28.82
C LEU A 79 19.67 4.62 28.55
N PRO A 80 18.66 4.78 29.43
CA PRO A 80 17.29 4.39 29.10
C PRO A 80 16.80 5.14 27.88
N GLU A 81 16.00 4.49 27.02
CA GLU A 81 15.49 5.06 25.77
C GLU A 81 14.80 6.42 25.97
N LYS A 82 14.04 6.57 27.07
CA LYS A 82 13.40 7.84 27.42
C LYS A 82 14.41 8.98 27.67
N ILE A 83 15.54 8.68 28.31
CA ILE A 83 16.60 9.66 28.59
C ILE A 83 17.40 9.94 27.33
N TYR A 84 17.65 8.92 26.51
CA TYR A 84 18.24 9.09 25.19
C TYR A 84 17.45 10.12 24.36
N ASN A 85 16.13 9.95 24.26
CA ASN A 85 15.26 10.88 23.54
C ASN A 85 15.27 12.29 24.15
N TYR A 86 15.33 12.41 25.49
CA TYR A 86 15.44 13.71 26.15
C TYR A 86 16.74 14.44 25.83
N ILE A 87 17.87 13.73 25.80
CA ILE A 87 19.17 14.30 25.40
C ILE A 87 19.11 14.74 23.93
N GLU A 88 18.55 13.92 23.05
CA GLU A 88 18.36 14.24 21.63
C GLU A 88 17.53 15.51 21.44
N ILE A 89 16.41 15.65 22.16
CA ILE A 89 15.53 16.82 22.11
C ILE A 89 16.30 18.10 22.45
N ILE A 90 17.12 18.09 23.50
CA ILE A 90 17.90 19.26 23.91
C ILE A 90 18.99 19.59 22.88
N LEU A 91 19.70 18.59 22.34
CA LEU A 91 20.73 18.81 21.33
C LEU A 91 20.14 19.45 20.06
N VAL A 92 18.99 18.94 19.58
CA VAL A 92 18.28 19.47 18.39
C VAL A 92 17.71 20.87 18.63
N ASN A 93 17.22 21.17 19.83
CA ASN A 93 16.59 22.46 20.15
C ASN A 93 17.55 23.53 20.66
N GLY A 94 18.79 23.19 21.05
CA GLY A 94 19.75 24.14 21.64
C GLY A 94 20.03 25.37 20.79
N TYR A 95 19.90 25.22 19.47
CA TYR A 95 19.79 26.30 18.50
C TYR A 95 18.89 25.78 17.37
N GLU A 96 17.88 26.55 16.94
CA GLU A 96 16.86 26.13 15.97
C GLU A 96 17.43 25.92 14.56
N HIS A 97 18.29 24.90 14.39
CA HIS A 97 18.81 24.49 13.10
C HIS A 97 17.76 23.73 12.29
N VAL A 98 17.93 23.77 10.97
CA VAL A 98 16.95 23.28 10.00
C VAL A 98 17.22 21.83 9.55
N SER A 99 18.40 21.22 9.79
CA SER A 99 18.83 20.08 8.96
C SER A 99 19.33 18.82 9.68
N ARG A 100 18.69 18.36 10.75
CA ARG A 100 18.87 16.96 11.16
C ARG A 100 17.53 16.26 11.25
N ASN A 101 17.20 15.59 10.14
CA ASN A 101 16.05 14.73 9.89
C ASN A 101 14.67 15.41 10.00
N ASN A 102 13.73 14.95 9.18
CA ASN A 102 12.40 15.50 8.91
C ASN A 102 11.42 15.60 10.11
N LYS A 103 11.91 15.61 11.36
CA LYS A 103 11.09 15.78 12.57
C LYS A 103 11.55 17.02 13.34
N LYS A 104 11.22 18.19 12.81
CA LYS A 104 11.43 19.47 13.48
C LYS A 104 10.43 19.61 14.64
N ILE A 105 10.75 19.01 15.79
CA ILE A 105 9.96 19.20 17.03
C ILE A 105 10.54 20.43 17.74
N SER A 106 10.10 21.62 17.32
CA SER A 106 10.43 22.85 18.04
C SER A 106 9.74 22.82 19.40
N LYS A 107 10.54 22.91 20.46
CA LYS A 107 10.08 22.86 21.86
C LYS A 107 10.18 24.22 22.51
N HIS A 108 9.21 24.54 23.37
CA HIS A 108 9.24 25.75 24.18
C HIS A 108 10.43 25.71 25.15
N PRO A 109 11.11 26.83 25.47
CA PRO A 109 12.23 26.84 26.43
C PRO A 109 11.88 26.23 27.80
N ILE A 110 10.62 26.34 28.25
CA ILE A 110 10.16 25.67 29.48
C ILE A 110 10.21 24.14 29.35
N GLU A 111 9.76 23.59 28.22
CA GLU A 111 9.82 22.14 27.97
C GLU A 111 11.28 21.65 27.91
N ILE A 112 12.20 22.48 27.39
CA ILE A 112 13.63 22.18 27.37
C ILE A 112 14.22 22.15 28.79
N LEU A 113 13.82 23.08 29.65
CA LEU A 113 14.19 23.08 31.07
C LEU A 113 13.62 21.87 31.82
N GLU A 114 12.37 21.51 31.55
CA GLU A 114 11.73 20.31 32.12
C GLU A 114 12.45 19.03 31.67
N THR A 115 12.81 18.96 30.39
CA THR A 115 13.56 17.84 29.82
C THR A 115 14.92 17.71 30.51
N MET A 116 15.63 18.82 30.71
CA MET A 116 16.91 18.84 31.42
C MET A 116 16.75 18.42 32.89
N HIS A 117 15.72 18.94 33.56
CA HIS A 117 15.36 18.55 34.93
C HIS A 117 15.15 17.04 35.04
N ASN A 118 14.40 16.45 34.12
CA ASN A 118 14.15 15.01 34.09
C ASN A 118 15.43 14.18 33.89
N ILE A 119 16.36 14.63 33.04
CA ILE A 119 17.67 13.99 32.84
C ILE A 119 18.48 13.99 34.14
N LEU A 120 18.58 15.15 34.81
CA LEU A 120 19.34 15.29 36.05
C LEU A 120 18.72 14.50 37.20
N CYS A 121 17.40 14.53 37.34
CA CYS A 121 16.69 13.73 38.34
C CYS A 121 16.89 12.23 38.12
N TRP A 122 16.86 11.76 36.87
CA TRP A 122 17.17 10.37 36.56
C TRP A 122 18.61 10.01 36.99
N TYR A 123 19.59 10.82 36.58
CA TYR A 123 20.99 10.56 36.91
C TYR A 123 21.23 10.48 38.41
N LEU A 124 20.67 11.42 39.18
CA LEU A 124 20.79 11.44 40.63
C LEU A 124 20.12 10.24 41.30
N LYS A 125 18.98 9.75 40.79
CA LYS A 125 18.34 8.53 41.31
C LYS A 125 19.23 7.30 41.14
N GLU A 126 19.98 7.23 40.04
CA GLU A 126 20.90 6.14 39.76
C GLU A 126 22.21 6.25 40.58
N THR A 127 22.76 7.46 40.74
CA THR A 127 24.08 7.63 41.37
C THR A 127 24.05 7.94 42.86
N GLU A 128 22.99 8.60 43.36
CA GLU A 128 22.87 9.11 44.74
C GLU A 128 21.44 8.92 45.30
N PRO A 129 20.89 7.70 45.34
CA PRO A 129 19.48 7.46 45.71
C PRO A 129 19.13 7.97 47.13
N LEU A 130 20.05 7.81 48.09
CA LEU A 130 19.88 8.26 49.47
C LEU A 130 19.77 9.78 49.59
N THR A 131 20.51 10.52 48.78
CA THR A 131 20.45 12.00 48.75
C THR A 131 19.12 12.46 48.17
N VAL A 132 18.60 11.76 47.15
CA VAL A 132 17.32 12.06 46.51
C VAL A 132 16.12 11.81 47.43
N GLU A 133 16.12 10.72 48.20
CA GLU A 133 15.05 10.43 49.18
C GLU A 133 14.93 11.53 50.25
N LEU A 134 16.05 12.16 50.64
CA LEU A 134 16.10 13.25 51.63
C LEU A 134 15.61 14.60 51.08
N ILE A 135 15.56 14.78 49.75
CA ILE A 135 15.25 16.05 49.10
C ILE A 135 13.73 16.29 48.94
N GLY A 136 12.90 15.24 48.86
CA GLY A 136 11.45 15.38 48.72
C GLY A 136 10.96 15.70 47.30
N ASP A 137 9.83 16.42 47.16
CA ASP A 137 9.06 16.63 45.90
C ASP A 137 9.90 17.21 44.74
N LEU A 138 10.28 16.36 43.77
CA LEU A 138 11.09 16.69 42.58
C LEU A 138 10.25 17.10 41.36
N ASN A 139 9.03 17.57 41.57
CA ASN A 139 8.15 17.97 40.46
C ASN A 139 8.59 19.29 39.82
N PHE A 140 8.74 19.28 38.49
CA PHE A 140 9.00 20.49 37.71
C PHE A 140 7.75 21.38 37.69
N ARG A 141 7.96 22.69 37.91
CA ARG A 141 6.89 23.70 37.88
C ARG A 141 7.27 24.79 36.88
N ALA A 142 6.30 25.31 36.13
CA ALA A 142 6.55 26.39 35.19
C ALA A 142 7.20 27.60 35.90
N PRO A 143 8.33 28.13 35.40
CA PRO A 143 8.98 29.30 35.99
C PRO A 143 8.05 30.52 36.02
N SER A 144 8.07 31.28 37.11
CA SER A 144 7.25 32.50 37.24
C SER A 144 7.93 33.70 36.58
N THR A 145 7.15 34.54 35.89
CA THR A 145 7.64 35.82 35.35
C THR A 145 7.74 36.88 36.45
N ILE A 146 8.56 37.91 36.22
CA ILE A 146 8.72 39.05 37.14
C ILE A 146 7.36 39.73 37.31
N GLU A 147 6.63 39.93 36.20
CA GLU A 147 5.30 40.53 36.17
C GLU A 147 4.27 39.75 37.00
N TYR A 148 4.30 38.42 36.95
CA TYR A 148 3.41 37.58 37.74
C TYR A 148 3.75 37.68 39.23
N MET A 149 5.03 37.60 39.58
CA MET A 149 5.47 37.71 40.97
C MET A 149 5.19 39.10 41.56
N GLU A 150 5.29 40.18 40.79
CA GLU A 150 4.90 41.52 41.22
C GLU A 150 3.41 41.62 41.55
N LYS A 151 2.55 40.98 40.75
CA LYS A 151 1.11 40.90 41.02
C LYS A 151 0.81 40.12 42.30
N GLU A 152 1.51 39.01 42.54
CA GLU A 152 1.37 38.22 43.77
C GLU A 152 1.83 39.00 45.00
N ILE A 153 2.95 39.71 44.93
CA ILE A 153 3.41 40.60 46.02
C ILE A 153 2.36 41.67 46.33
N CYS A 154 1.75 42.28 45.30
CA CYS A 154 0.68 43.26 45.49
C CYS A 154 -0.57 42.66 46.19
N LYS A 155 -0.90 41.39 45.92
CA LYS A 155 -1.99 40.68 46.63
C LYS A 155 -1.63 40.43 48.09
N ILE A 156 -0.44 39.89 48.35
CA ILE A 156 0.05 39.66 49.73
C ILE A 156 0.03 40.97 50.53
N GLN A 157 0.47 42.08 49.91
CA GLN A 157 0.44 43.39 50.57
C GLN A 157 -0.99 43.86 50.88
N LYS A 158 -1.97 43.61 49.99
CA LYS A 158 -3.39 43.89 50.26
C LYS A 158 -3.95 43.01 51.39
N ASP A 159 -3.57 41.75 51.43
CA ASP A 159 -4.02 40.81 52.47
C ASP A 159 -3.47 41.19 53.84
N ILE A 160 -2.18 41.58 53.92
CA ILE A 160 -1.58 42.12 55.15
C ILE A 160 -2.38 43.34 55.64
N LEU A 161 -2.71 44.28 54.74
CA LEU A 161 -3.52 45.46 55.07
C LEU A 161 -4.94 45.09 55.53
N GLN A 162 -5.54 44.04 54.95
CA GLN A 162 -6.86 43.56 55.34
C GLN A 162 -6.83 42.89 56.72
N LYS A 163 -5.79 42.10 57.01
CA LYS A 163 -5.56 41.50 58.33
C LYS A 163 -5.36 42.57 59.41
N ASP A 164 -4.66 43.66 59.08
CA ASP A 164 -4.55 44.84 59.97
C ASP A 164 -5.91 45.49 60.26
N LYS A 165 -6.75 45.67 59.23
CA LYS A 165 -8.12 46.17 59.41
C LYS A 165 -8.96 45.24 60.27
N GLN A 166 -8.85 43.92 60.08
CA GLN A 166 -9.56 42.91 60.88
C GLN A 166 -9.12 42.95 62.35
N ILE A 167 -7.82 42.99 62.62
CA ILE A 167 -7.26 43.13 63.98
C ILE A 167 -7.81 44.40 64.64
N ASN A 168 -7.78 45.53 63.93
CA ASN A 168 -8.26 46.81 64.46
C ASN A 168 -9.77 46.82 64.72
N ASN A 169 -10.58 46.20 63.85
CA ASN A 169 -12.02 46.07 64.06
C ASN A 169 -12.35 45.15 65.24
N LEU A 170 -11.65 44.03 65.40
CA LEU A 170 -11.82 43.12 66.54
C LEU A 170 -11.40 43.79 67.86
N ARG A 171 -10.33 44.60 67.85
CA ARG A 171 -9.93 45.44 69.00
C ARG A 171 -11.00 46.45 69.38
N LYS A 172 -11.62 47.15 68.40
CA LYS A 172 -12.74 48.05 68.66
C LYS A 172 -13.96 47.32 69.23
N LYS A 173 -14.25 46.10 68.74
CA LYS A 173 -15.35 45.25 69.23
C LYS A 173 -15.12 44.78 70.67
N ILE A 174 -13.88 44.52 71.09
CA ILE A 174 -13.53 44.24 72.49
C ILE A 174 -13.86 45.42 73.40
N ILE A 175 -13.55 46.65 72.97
CA ILE A 175 -13.84 47.88 73.74
C ILE A 175 -15.35 48.07 73.97
N GLN A 176 -16.18 47.64 73.02
CA GLN A 176 -17.66 47.73 73.11
C GLN A 176 -18.32 46.62 73.95
N LEU A 177 -17.63 45.51 74.23
CA LEU A 177 -18.19 44.31 74.89
C LEU A 177 -17.95 44.27 76.41
N SER A 178 -17.77 45.45 77.03
CA SER A 178 -17.12 45.73 78.32
C SER A 178 -17.46 44.87 79.56
N ASN A 179 -18.46 43.98 79.53
CA ASN A 179 -18.86 43.15 80.68
C ASN A 179 -19.01 41.62 80.42
N LYS A 180 -18.40 41.04 79.36
CA LYS A 180 -18.46 39.57 79.10
C LYS A 180 -17.07 38.92 78.90
N PRO A 181 -16.41 38.43 79.97
CA PRO A 181 -15.00 38.01 79.93
C PRO A 181 -14.73 36.77 79.04
N LYS A 182 -15.66 35.81 78.95
CA LYS A 182 -15.51 34.63 78.06
C LYS A 182 -15.45 35.01 76.58
N ILE A 183 -16.30 35.94 76.14
CA ILE A 183 -16.36 36.40 74.74
C ILE A 183 -15.10 37.21 74.39
N ILE A 184 -14.60 38.01 75.33
CA ILE A 184 -13.35 38.77 75.15
C ILE A 184 -12.14 37.83 74.99
N SER A 185 -12.08 36.74 75.76
CA SER A 185 -11.05 35.69 75.61
C SER A 185 -11.06 35.06 74.21
N ASP A 186 -12.24 34.71 73.69
CA ASP A 186 -12.36 34.08 72.38
C ASP A 186 -11.98 35.03 71.24
N VAL A 187 -12.40 36.30 71.31
CA VAL A 187 -11.99 37.32 70.33
C VAL A 187 -10.47 37.58 70.39
N ASN A 188 -9.84 37.53 71.57
CA ASN A 188 -8.39 37.64 71.70
C ASN A 188 -7.64 36.45 71.10
N LYS A 189 -8.16 35.21 71.25
CA LYS A 189 -7.59 34.04 70.56
C LYS A 189 -7.62 34.21 69.05
N THR A 190 -8.74 34.68 68.49
CA THR A 190 -8.86 34.97 67.06
C THR A 190 -7.90 36.08 66.61
N ILE A 191 -7.67 37.13 67.41
CA ILE A 191 -6.67 38.16 67.11
C ILE A 191 -5.25 37.57 67.08
N ILE A 192 -4.92 36.66 68.00
CA ILE A 192 -3.60 35.99 68.03
C ILE A 192 -3.42 35.13 66.78
N GLU A 193 -4.43 34.38 66.36
CA GLU A 193 -4.40 33.60 65.11
C GLU A 193 -4.21 34.50 63.88
N ILE A 194 -4.99 35.58 63.76
CA ILE A 194 -4.86 36.54 62.65
C ILE A 194 -3.48 37.22 62.65
N LYS A 195 -2.89 37.48 63.82
CA LYS A 195 -1.52 38.01 63.91
C LYS A 195 -0.47 37.01 63.43
N ARG A 196 -0.60 35.73 63.78
CA ARG A 196 0.29 34.67 63.28
C ARG A 196 0.19 34.54 61.76
N GLU A 197 -1.02 34.56 61.22
CA GLU A 197 -1.23 34.56 59.76
C GLU A 197 -0.62 35.79 59.10
N LYS A 198 -0.75 36.97 59.70
CA LYS A 198 -0.13 38.20 59.21
C LYS A 198 1.41 38.10 59.20
N GLU A 199 2.01 37.59 60.27
CA GLU A 199 3.46 37.41 60.39
C GLU A 199 4.01 36.48 59.30
N ILE A 200 3.30 35.38 59.01
CA ILE A 200 3.61 34.48 57.89
C ILE A 200 3.53 35.23 56.55
N LEU A 201 2.49 36.04 56.32
CA LEU A 201 2.35 36.82 55.08
C LEU A 201 3.46 37.87 54.92
N GLU A 202 3.89 38.53 55.99
CA GLU A 202 4.99 39.50 55.98
C GLU A 202 6.33 38.83 55.66
N GLU A 203 6.55 37.62 56.19
CA GLU A 203 7.73 36.82 55.85
C GLU A 203 7.71 36.37 54.38
N CYS A 204 6.58 35.87 53.89
CA CYS A 204 6.37 35.54 52.47
C CYS A 204 6.63 36.74 51.54
N HIS A 205 6.16 37.93 51.93
CA HIS A 205 6.38 39.17 51.18
C HIS A 205 7.87 39.51 51.06
N LYS A 206 8.62 39.42 52.17
CA LYS A 206 10.07 39.70 52.20
C LYS A 206 10.87 38.71 51.35
N ILE A 207 10.52 37.42 51.37
CA ILE A 207 11.17 36.39 50.56
C ILE A 207 10.90 36.63 49.07
N SER A 208 9.65 36.95 48.72
CA SER A 208 9.23 37.18 47.33
C SER A 208 9.94 38.39 46.70
N ILE A 209 10.13 39.49 47.44
CA ILE A 209 10.89 40.66 46.96
C ILE A 209 12.33 40.28 46.62
N LYS A 210 13.02 39.59 47.53
CA LYS A 210 14.41 39.15 47.29
C LYS A 210 14.54 38.26 46.05
N LYS A 211 13.55 37.39 45.81
CA LYS A 211 13.50 36.51 44.64
C LYS A 211 13.37 37.31 43.34
N ILE A 212 12.51 38.33 43.30
CA ILE A 212 12.35 39.22 42.13
C ILE A 212 13.64 40.02 41.85
N GLU A 213 14.25 40.60 42.88
CA GLU A 213 15.50 41.36 42.72
C GLU A 213 16.62 40.49 42.14
N PHE A 214 16.72 39.24 42.62
CA PHE A 214 17.67 38.27 42.09
C PHE A 214 17.38 37.91 40.63
N GLN A 215 16.11 37.64 40.26
CA GLN A 215 15.74 37.36 38.87
C GLN A 215 16.05 38.55 37.94
N ARG A 216 15.71 39.78 38.35
CA ARG A 216 16.00 41.01 37.59
C ARG A 216 17.49 41.16 37.31
N LYS A 217 18.34 40.88 38.29
CA LYS A 217 19.80 40.92 38.12
C LYS A 217 20.26 39.92 37.06
N GLN A 218 19.78 38.67 37.11
CA GLN A 218 20.14 37.64 36.13
C GLN A 218 19.67 37.99 34.72
N VAL A 219 18.44 38.49 34.58
CA VAL A 219 17.89 38.92 33.28
C VAL A 219 18.71 40.08 32.70
N SER A 220 19.07 41.09 33.51
CA SER A 220 19.88 42.23 33.06
C SER A 220 21.31 41.82 32.64
N ASP A 221 21.91 40.84 33.34
CA ASP A 221 23.24 40.35 32.98
C ASP A 221 23.23 39.56 31.65
N ILE A 222 22.13 38.86 31.35
CA ILE A 222 21.93 38.19 30.06
C ILE A 222 21.69 39.21 28.95
N GLU A 223 20.88 40.24 29.21
CA GLU A 223 20.57 41.30 28.24
C GLU A 223 21.83 42.01 27.73
N LYS A 224 22.79 42.31 28.63
CA LYS A 224 24.08 42.93 28.25
C LYS A 224 24.87 42.10 27.24
N ASN A 225 24.79 40.77 27.34
CA ASN A 225 25.53 39.85 26.48
C ASN A 225 24.70 39.35 25.28
N TYR A 226 23.40 39.60 25.26
CA TYR A 226 22.45 39.05 24.28
C TYR A 226 22.85 39.35 22.84
N LYS A 227 23.22 40.60 22.54
CA LYS A 227 23.65 41.02 21.19
C LYS A 227 24.86 40.24 20.69
N THR A 228 25.80 39.93 21.58
CA THR A 228 27.00 39.15 21.25
C THR A 228 26.63 37.70 20.95
N TYR A 229 25.72 37.10 21.74
CA TYR A 229 25.25 35.73 21.50
C TYR A 229 24.53 35.60 20.15
N ILE A 230 23.61 36.52 19.82
CA ILE A 230 22.89 36.48 18.55
C ILE A 230 23.84 36.59 17.36
N LYS A 231 24.82 37.51 17.40
CA LYS A 231 25.81 37.65 16.32
C LYS A 231 26.60 36.37 16.05
N LYS A 232 26.99 35.64 17.10
CA LYS A 232 27.71 34.36 16.95
C LYS A 232 26.83 33.27 16.35
N LEU A 233 25.56 33.23 16.76
CA LEU A 233 24.58 32.30 16.22
C LEU A 233 24.27 32.57 14.74
N GLU A 234 24.19 33.84 14.34
CA GLU A 234 24.01 34.24 12.93
C GLU A 234 25.18 33.74 12.06
N ILE A 235 26.43 33.95 12.51
CA ILE A 235 27.63 33.46 11.81
C ILE A 235 27.64 31.93 11.72
N LEU A 236 27.24 31.24 12.79
CA LEU A 236 27.10 29.78 12.78
C LEU A 236 26.05 29.33 11.76
N LYS A 237 24.93 30.05 11.67
CA LYS A 237 23.85 29.79 10.70
C LYS A 237 24.35 29.86 9.27
N GLU A 238 25.07 30.92 8.93
CA GLU A 238 25.59 31.16 7.58
C GLU A 238 26.50 30.00 7.15
N LYS A 239 27.46 29.61 7.99
CA LYS A 239 28.37 28.49 7.70
C LYS A 239 27.67 27.13 7.55
N CYS A 240 26.62 26.90 8.34
CA CYS A 240 25.84 25.67 8.22
C CYS A 240 25.00 25.68 6.93
N ASN A 241 24.44 26.83 6.55
CA ASN A 241 23.68 26.98 5.31
C ASN A 241 24.56 26.78 4.08
N GLU A 242 25.76 27.36 4.03
CA GLU A 242 26.72 27.17 2.92
C GLU A 242 27.00 25.69 2.64
N ASN A 243 27.20 24.90 3.70
CA ASN A 243 27.43 23.45 3.57
C ASN A 243 26.18 22.68 3.14
N GLN A 244 24.98 23.13 3.56
CA GLN A 244 23.72 22.53 3.12
C GLN A 244 23.44 22.84 1.64
N GLU A 245 23.75 24.05 1.18
CA GLU A 245 23.64 24.44 -0.22
C GLU A 245 24.55 23.58 -1.10
N LEU A 246 25.79 23.33 -0.66
CA LEU A 246 26.70 22.39 -1.34
C LEU A 246 26.08 21.00 -1.45
N LEU A 247 25.56 20.43 -0.35
CA LEU A 247 24.92 19.11 -0.38
C LEU A 247 23.70 19.08 -1.31
N PHE A 248 22.86 20.12 -1.25
CA PHE A 248 21.66 20.21 -2.09
C PHE A 248 22.01 20.27 -3.57
N GLU A 249 23.06 21.01 -3.94
CA GLU A 249 23.56 21.05 -5.32
C GLU A 249 23.96 19.65 -5.80
N LYS A 250 24.69 18.88 -4.97
CA LYS A 250 25.15 17.53 -5.34
C LYS A 250 24.01 16.51 -5.34
N GLU A 251 23.07 16.63 -4.42
CA GLU A 251 21.84 15.82 -4.40
C GLU A 251 21.05 16.03 -5.70
N SER A 252 20.87 17.28 -6.13
CA SER A 252 20.18 17.58 -7.39
C SER A 252 20.88 16.96 -8.60
N GLN A 253 22.22 16.95 -8.64
CA GLN A 253 22.97 16.32 -9.73
C GLN A 253 22.83 14.79 -9.70
N LEU A 254 22.91 14.18 -8.52
CA LEU A 254 22.72 12.74 -8.35
C LEU A 254 21.32 12.31 -8.76
N VAL A 255 20.27 13.01 -8.31
CA VAL A 255 18.88 12.73 -8.70
C VAL A 255 18.69 12.79 -10.21
N LYS A 256 19.29 13.78 -10.88
CA LYS A 256 19.24 13.86 -12.34
C LYS A 256 19.89 12.64 -13.00
N ALA A 257 21.06 12.21 -12.51
CA ALA A 257 21.74 11.02 -12.99
C ALA A 257 20.93 9.72 -12.76
N GLU A 258 20.24 9.59 -11.62
CA GLU A 258 19.32 8.47 -11.36
C GLU A 258 18.23 8.37 -12.41
N ILE A 259 17.56 9.49 -12.71
CA ILE A 259 16.49 9.55 -13.71
C ILE A 259 17.04 9.18 -15.08
N GLU A 260 18.18 9.76 -15.49
CA GLU A 260 18.80 9.45 -16.78
C GLU A 260 19.22 7.98 -16.91
N ASN A 261 19.66 7.35 -15.82
CA ASN A 261 19.97 5.92 -15.79
C ASN A 261 18.71 5.07 -15.97
N GLN A 262 17.62 5.41 -15.27
CA GLN A 262 16.35 4.69 -15.41
C GLN A 262 15.81 4.78 -16.84
N GLU A 263 15.86 5.96 -17.46
CA GLU A 263 15.49 6.15 -18.87
C GLU A 263 16.37 5.31 -19.81
N LEU A 264 17.67 5.22 -19.54
CA LEU A 264 18.59 4.40 -20.33
C LEU A 264 18.23 2.92 -20.23
N LYS A 265 18.04 2.39 -19.01
CA LYS A 265 17.63 1.00 -18.77
C LYS A 265 16.33 0.67 -19.46
N HIS A 266 15.34 1.55 -19.34
CA HIS A 266 14.08 1.43 -20.06
C HIS A 266 14.34 1.36 -21.58
N THR A 267 15.10 2.28 -22.14
CA THR A 267 15.39 2.28 -23.59
C THR A 267 16.07 0.99 -24.06
N ILE A 268 17.01 0.44 -23.28
CA ILE A 268 17.70 -0.81 -23.61
C ILE A 268 16.74 -2.01 -23.57
N LYS A 269 15.90 -2.11 -22.53
CA LYS A 269 14.91 -3.18 -22.38
C LYS A 269 13.91 -3.24 -23.55
N PHE A 270 13.58 -2.08 -24.12
CA PHE A 270 12.66 -1.96 -25.26
C PHE A 270 13.34 -2.09 -26.63
N LEU A 271 14.60 -2.51 -26.72
CA LEU A 271 15.25 -2.83 -28.01
C LEU A 271 14.72 -4.15 -28.57
N ASP A 272 14.64 -4.25 -29.91
CA ASP A 272 14.12 -5.44 -30.60
C ASP A 272 15.07 -6.65 -30.53
N GLU A 273 16.36 -6.42 -30.29
CA GLU A 273 17.41 -7.44 -30.13
C GLU A 273 18.34 -7.04 -28.98
N GLU A 274 18.82 -8.02 -28.22
CA GLU A 274 19.87 -7.84 -27.22
C GLU A 274 21.24 -7.67 -27.92
N GLU A 275 22.00 -6.67 -27.50
CA GLU A 275 23.40 -6.50 -27.91
C GLU A 275 24.30 -6.53 -26.68
N ASN A 276 25.11 -7.58 -26.56
CA ASN A 276 26.06 -7.75 -25.44
C ASN A 276 26.93 -6.50 -25.19
N THR A 277 27.24 -5.71 -26.22
CA THR A 277 28.03 -4.47 -26.08
C THR A 277 27.26 -3.34 -25.40
N ILE A 278 25.93 -3.31 -25.55
CA ILE A 278 25.02 -2.36 -24.91
C ILE A 278 24.77 -2.78 -23.45
N GLU A 279 24.52 -4.07 -23.19
CA GLU A 279 24.32 -4.60 -21.83
C GLU A 279 25.56 -4.42 -20.96
N THR A 280 26.74 -4.73 -21.50
CA THR A 280 28.01 -4.52 -20.78
C THR A 280 28.25 -3.04 -20.46
N LYS A 281 27.82 -2.13 -21.35
CA LYS A 281 27.86 -0.68 -21.11
C LYS A 281 26.85 -0.22 -20.06
N GLU A 282 25.63 -0.76 -20.06
CA GLU A 282 24.62 -0.48 -19.03
C GLU A 282 25.17 -0.86 -17.64
N HIS A 283 25.70 -2.07 -17.51
CA HIS A 283 26.26 -2.55 -16.25
C HIS A 283 27.46 -1.71 -15.80
N TYR A 284 28.27 -1.22 -16.73
CA TYR A 284 29.37 -0.31 -16.45
C TYR A 284 28.86 1.06 -15.93
N ILE A 285 27.88 1.66 -16.58
CA ILE A 285 27.25 2.93 -16.17
C ILE A 285 26.61 2.81 -14.79
N GLU A 286 25.98 1.68 -14.48
CA GLU A 286 25.42 1.44 -13.15
C GLU A 286 26.48 1.34 -12.05
N LYS A 287 27.65 0.75 -12.36
CA LYS A 287 28.81 0.76 -11.45
C LYS A 287 29.33 2.18 -11.21
N GLU A 288 29.42 3.00 -12.25
CA GLU A 288 29.85 4.39 -12.13
C GLU A 288 28.86 5.21 -11.27
N LEU A 289 27.55 5.06 -11.49
CA LEU A 289 26.53 5.73 -10.68
C LEU A 289 26.63 5.31 -9.20
N LYS A 290 26.94 4.04 -8.92
CA LYS A 290 27.16 3.56 -7.55
C LYS A 290 28.35 4.25 -6.88
N ILE A 291 29.42 4.54 -7.62
CA ILE A 291 30.58 5.30 -7.11
C ILE A 291 30.16 6.75 -6.80
N VAL A 292 29.37 7.38 -7.68
CA VAL A 292 28.82 8.73 -7.45
C VAL A 292 27.97 8.76 -6.17
N ARG A 293 27.05 7.79 -5.98
CA ARG A 293 26.25 7.66 -4.75
C ARG A 293 27.13 7.58 -3.51
N GLN A 294 28.17 6.74 -3.54
CA GLN A 294 29.07 6.56 -2.41
C GLN A 294 29.83 7.85 -2.06
N SER A 295 30.28 8.61 -3.07
CA SER A 295 30.91 9.92 -2.83
C SER A 295 29.95 10.94 -2.22
N TYR A 296 28.68 10.97 -2.65
CA TYR A 296 27.65 11.82 -2.03
C TYR A 296 27.37 11.41 -0.58
N GLU A 297 27.22 10.11 -0.29
CA GLU A 297 27.02 9.61 1.07
C GLU A 297 28.19 9.98 2.00
N ASN A 298 29.42 9.88 1.49
CA ASN A 298 30.62 10.31 2.22
C ASN A 298 30.60 11.82 2.50
N LEU A 299 30.29 12.63 1.48
CA LEU A 299 30.19 14.08 1.60
C LEU A 299 29.10 14.49 2.62
N SER A 300 27.95 13.83 2.59
CA SER A 300 26.85 14.04 3.56
C SER A 300 27.29 13.71 4.99
N LYS A 301 27.97 12.58 5.19
CA LYS A 301 28.52 12.21 6.52
C LYS A 301 29.53 13.23 7.02
N LEU A 302 30.48 13.64 6.17
CA LEU A 302 31.51 14.62 6.54
C LEU A 302 30.90 16.00 6.85
N THR A 303 29.91 16.43 6.07
CA THR A 303 29.18 17.69 6.29
C THR A 303 28.44 17.66 7.63
N ASN A 304 27.76 16.56 7.94
CA ASN A 304 27.10 16.39 9.23
C ASN A 304 28.10 16.43 10.40
N GLN A 305 29.27 15.80 10.26
CA GLN A 305 30.34 15.85 11.27
C GLN A 305 30.89 17.27 11.43
N TYR A 306 31.09 17.99 10.33
CA TYR A 306 31.57 19.38 10.33
C TYR A 306 30.59 20.29 11.08
N GLN A 307 29.28 20.15 10.82
CA GLN A 307 28.25 20.91 11.52
C GLN A 307 28.23 20.61 13.03
N ASP A 308 28.32 19.34 13.43
CA ASP A 308 28.40 18.96 14.86
C ASP A 308 29.59 19.62 15.56
N ILE A 309 30.75 19.63 14.90
CA ILE A 309 31.96 20.27 15.42
C ILE A 309 31.76 21.77 15.57
N LEU A 310 31.23 22.44 14.54
CA LEU A 310 30.96 23.87 14.59
C LEU A 310 30.01 24.24 15.74
N GLU A 311 28.92 23.49 15.89
CA GLU A 311 27.96 23.70 16.97
C GLU A 311 28.61 23.46 18.35
N THR A 312 29.30 22.33 18.53
CA THR A 312 29.95 22.00 19.81
C THR A 312 30.99 23.03 20.19
N MET A 313 31.74 23.57 19.22
CA MET A 313 32.70 24.64 19.47
C MET A 313 32.04 25.92 20.01
N GLU A 314 30.88 26.31 19.47
CA GLU A 314 30.16 27.50 19.90
C GLU A 314 29.46 27.29 21.26
N PHE A 315 28.96 26.07 21.52
CA PHE A 315 28.24 25.75 22.74
C PHE A 315 29.12 25.31 23.91
N SER A 316 30.31 24.77 23.69
CA SER A 316 31.17 24.31 24.78
C SER A 316 31.69 25.44 25.69
N TYR A 317 31.85 25.14 26.98
CA TYR A 317 32.58 25.96 27.95
C TYR A 317 34.07 25.62 28.02
N ASP A 318 34.49 24.50 27.42
CA ASP A 318 35.85 23.98 27.50
C ASP A 318 36.74 24.50 26.35
N ARG A 319 37.73 25.33 26.72
CA ARG A 319 38.66 25.94 25.76
C ARG A 319 39.64 24.94 25.15
N ASP A 320 39.98 23.87 25.85
CA ASP A 320 40.92 22.88 25.32
C ASP A 320 40.19 21.94 24.35
N LEU A 321 38.94 21.59 24.64
CA LEU A 321 38.06 20.94 23.67
C LEU A 321 37.89 21.78 22.40
N GLN A 322 37.65 23.10 22.54
CA GLN A 322 37.56 24.01 21.38
C GLN A 322 38.81 23.98 20.51
N LYS A 323 40.02 23.94 21.08
CA LYS A 323 41.28 23.85 20.31
C LYS A 323 41.40 22.50 19.58
N ILE A 324 41.03 21.40 20.23
CA ILE A 324 41.04 20.06 19.62
C ILE A 324 40.06 20.03 18.44
N LEU A 325 38.84 20.54 18.64
CA LEU A 325 37.80 20.61 17.63
C LEU A 325 38.17 21.55 16.48
N GLU A 326 38.90 22.64 16.71
CA GLU A 326 39.40 23.54 15.64
C GLU A 326 40.34 22.80 14.67
N LEU A 327 41.22 21.94 15.19
CA LEU A 327 42.11 21.10 14.35
C LEU A 327 41.30 20.06 13.55
N GLN A 328 40.31 19.42 14.19
CA GLN A 328 39.43 18.46 13.54
C GLN A 328 38.57 19.12 12.45
N LYS A 329 38.05 20.31 12.71
CA LYS A 329 37.28 21.13 11.76
C LYS A 329 38.05 21.36 10.48
N ASN A 330 39.31 21.78 10.58
CA ASN A 330 40.15 22.05 9.41
C ASN A 330 40.44 20.77 8.62
N ASN A 331 40.69 19.65 9.31
CA ASN A 331 40.87 18.35 8.67
C ASN A 331 39.62 17.90 7.91
N ILE A 332 38.44 17.98 8.54
CA ILE A 332 37.18 17.61 7.89
C ILE A 332 36.86 18.54 6.71
N ASN A 333 37.13 19.83 6.82
CA ASN A 333 36.93 20.75 5.70
C ASN A 333 37.78 20.37 4.46
N MET A 334 39.04 19.96 4.68
CA MET A 334 39.89 19.44 3.60
C MET A 334 39.31 18.14 3.01
N LYS A 335 38.79 17.24 3.84
CA LYS A 335 38.13 16.01 3.37
C LYS A 335 36.85 16.29 2.59
N ILE A 336 36.03 17.25 3.01
CA ILE A 336 34.83 17.70 2.27
C ILE A 336 35.25 18.20 0.89
N SER A 337 36.26 19.07 0.83
CA SER A 337 36.76 19.61 -0.44
C SER A 337 37.30 18.51 -1.37
N PHE A 338 37.95 17.49 -0.81
CA PHE A 338 38.46 16.34 -1.54
C PHE A 338 37.33 15.43 -2.08
N GLU A 339 36.36 15.08 -1.24
CA GLU A 339 35.20 14.26 -1.65
C GLU A 339 34.29 15.01 -2.64
N ASP A 340 34.14 16.32 -2.52
CA ASP A 340 33.45 17.15 -3.50
C ASP A 340 34.15 17.08 -4.87
N SER A 341 35.48 17.20 -4.90
CA SER A 341 36.25 17.00 -6.15
C SER A 341 36.04 15.62 -6.75
N ILE A 342 36.04 14.56 -5.92
CA ILE A 342 35.78 13.18 -6.35
C ILE A 342 34.37 13.06 -6.94
N PHE A 343 33.36 13.61 -6.27
CA PHE A 343 31.98 13.60 -6.77
C PHE A 343 31.89 14.28 -8.14
N ASN A 344 32.48 15.47 -8.28
CA ASN A 344 32.44 16.25 -9.52
C ASN A 344 33.20 15.54 -10.67
N GLU A 345 34.30 14.86 -10.39
CA GLU A 345 35.00 14.05 -11.40
C GLU A 345 34.16 12.84 -11.85
N ASN A 346 33.61 12.09 -10.88
CA ASN A 346 32.83 10.90 -11.16
C ASN A 346 31.52 11.22 -11.91
N ILE A 347 30.82 12.30 -11.56
CA ILE A 347 29.58 12.70 -12.25
C ILE A 347 29.86 13.12 -13.69
N VAL A 348 31.00 13.77 -13.97
CA VAL A 348 31.40 14.15 -15.34
C VAL A 348 31.70 12.90 -16.19
N ILE A 349 32.42 11.94 -15.62
CA ILE A 349 32.72 10.65 -16.29
C ILE A 349 31.41 9.91 -16.58
N TYR A 350 30.54 9.76 -15.57
CA TYR A 350 29.22 9.15 -15.71
C TYR A 350 28.42 9.80 -16.84
N ASN A 351 28.27 11.13 -16.82
CA ASN A 351 27.47 11.85 -17.81
C ASN A 351 28.00 11.64 -19.24
N LYS A 352 29.33 11.65 -19.41
CA LYS A 352 29.97 11.41 -20.71
C LYS A 352 29.67 9.99 -21.23
N ASN A 353 29.78 8.99 -20.37
CA ASN A 353 29.55 7.59 -20.74
C ASN A 353 28.07 7.31 -21.03
N THR A 354 27.15 7.92 -20.27
CA THR A 354 25.70 7.87 -20.52
C THR A 354 25.35 8.47 -21.88
N ILE A 355 25.93 9.62 -22.25
CA ILE A 355 25.73 10.22 -23.59
C ILE A 355 26.24 9.28 -24.69
N GLU A 356 27.41 8.66 -24.51
CA GLU A 356 27.95 7.71 -25.49
C GLU A 356 27.06 6.46 -25.63
N ALA A 357 26.54 5.93 -24.51
CA ALA A 357 25.61 4.80 -24.53
C ALA A 357 24.32 5.15 -25.26
N LYS A 358 23.69 6.29 -24.97
CA LYS A 358 22.49 6.79 -25.67
C LYS A 358 22.73 6.87 -27.19
N ARG A 359 23.90 7.36 -27.63
CA ARG A 359 24.27 7.40 -29.06
C ARG A 359 24.39 6.01 -29.67
N LYS A 360 25.06 5.07 -29.00
CA LYS A 360 25.22 3.69 -29.51
C LYS A 360 23.88 2.98 -29.63
N ILE A 361 23.02 3.11 -28.63
CA ILE A 361 21.64 2.59 -28.64
C ILE A 361 20.87 3.14 -29.83
N SER A 362 20.96 4.46 -30.10
CA SER A 362 20.28 5.07 -31.24
C SER A 362 20.78 4.54 -32.59
N ILE A 363 22.09 4.32 -32.74
CA ILE A 363 22.68 3.76 -33.97
C ILE A 363 22.23 2.31 -34.15
N PHE A 364 22.31 1.50 -33.09
CA PHE A 364 21.90 0.11 -33.10
C PHE A 364 20.41 -0.03 -33.46
N LYS A 365 19.54 0.78 -32.84
CA LYS A 365 18.12 0.86 -33.19
C LYS A 365 17.90 1.15 -34.68
N GLY A 366 18.65 2.10 -35.26
CA GLY A 366 18.57 2.39 -36.70
C GLY A 366 18.98 1.21 -37.59
N ILE A 367 20.03 0.48 -37.21
CA ILE A 367 20.48 -0.73 -37.93
C ILE A 367 19.43 -1.85 -37.83
N LEU A 368 18.85 -2.05 -36.65
CA LEU A 368 17.77 -3.00 -36.42
C LEU A 368 16.53 -2.66 -37.25
N ASP A 369 16.10 -1.40 -37.24
CA ASP A 369 14.95 -0.92 -38.01
C ASP A 369 15.13 -1.20 -39.51
N GLU A 370 16.34 -0.99 -40.05
CA GLU A 370 16.63 -1.33 -41.45
C GLU A 370 16.60 -2.84 -41.71
N ARG A 371 17.18 -3.64 -40.82
CA ARG A 371 17.17 -5.11 -40.95
C ARG A 371 15.73 -5.64 -40.91
N ILE A 372 14.95 -5.22 -39.93
CA ILE A 372 13.55 -5.60 -39.76
C ILE A 372 12.74 -5.18 -40.98
N LYS A 373 12.93 -3.95 -41.50
CA LYS A 373 12.27 -3.51 -42.74
C LYS A 373 12.56 -4.44 -43.93
N ARG A 374 13.80 -4.95 -44.06
CA ARG A 374 14.17 -5.90 -45.13
C ARG A 374 13.52 -7.28 -44.93
N GLU A 375 13.51 -7.80 -43.70
CA GLU A 375 12.84 -9.07 -43.37
C GLU A 375 11.32 -8.99 -43.61
N VAL A 376 10.70 -7.91 -43.12
CA VAL A 376 9.27 -7.59 -43.30
C VAL A 376 8.89 -7.46 -44.77
N ARG A 377 9.78 -6.90 -45.62
CA ARG A 377 9.53 -6.80 -47.06
C ARG A 377 9.35 -8.17 -47.73
N ASN A 378 9.77 -9.26 -47.09
CA ASN A 378 9.63 -10.62 -47.60
C ASN A 378 8.51 -11.44 -46.92
N GLY A 379 7.95 -10.98 -45.80
CA GLY A 379 6.86 -11.66 -45.07
C GLY A 379 5.51 -11.55 -45.80
N TYR A 380 5.08 -12.63 -46.48
CA TYR A 380 3.88 -12.63 -47.31
C TYR A 380 2.58 -12.49 -46.49
N ILE A 381 2.50 -13.18 -45.34
CA ILE A 381 1.30 -13.15 -44.50
C ILE A 381 1.26 -11.90 -43.64
N TYR A 382 2.41 -11.46 -43.12
CA TYR A 382 2.51 -10.19 -42.39
C TYR A 382 1.95 -9.01 -43.19
N LYS A 383 2.35 -8.85 -44.46
CA LYS A 383 1.84 -7.76 -45.32
C LYS A 383 0.33 -7.81 -45.50
N ARG A 384 -0.23 -9.01 -45.71
CA ARG A 384 -1.66 -9.23 -45.90
C ARG A 384 -2.46 -9.00 -44.63
N PHE A 385 -1.92 -9.40 -43.49
CA PHE A 385 -2.51 -9.14 -42.18
C PHE A 385 -2.57 -7.62 -41.90
N ILE A 386 -1.46 -6.90 -42.07
CA ILE A 386 -1.43 -5.44 -41.88
C ILE A 386 -2.33 -4.73 -42.90
N GLY A 387 -2.45 -5.27 -44.13
CA GLY A 387 -3.29 -4.75 -45.20
C GLY A 387 -4.80 -4.89 -44.98
N LEU A 388 -5.26 -5.75 -44.07
CA LEU A 388 -6.70 -5.89 -43.74
C LEU A 388 -7.32 -4.54 -43.38
N LYS A 389 -8.46 -4.16 -43.95
CA LYS A 389 -9.14 -2.91 -43.55
C LYS A 389 -10.63 -2.95 -43.89
N GLY A 390 -11.39 -2.03 -43.29
CA GLY A 390 -12.80 -1.82 -43.58
C GLY A 390 -13.65 -3.07 -43.35
N ARG A 391 -14.51 -3.38 -44.33
CA ARG A 391 -15.47 -4.48 -44.23
C ARG A 391 -14.81 -5.86 -44.27
N GLU A 392 -13.69 -6.01 -44.97
CA GLU A 392 -12.98 -7.29 -45.06
C GLU A 392 -12.45 -7.74 -43.69
N LEU A 393 -11.82 -6.82 -42.96
CA LEU A 393 -11.37 -7.02 -41.58
C LEU A 393 -12.51 -7.40 -40.64
N ARG A 394 -13.66 -6.71 -40.76
CA ARG A 394 -14.83 -6.96 -39.91
C ARG A 394 -15.49 -8.31 -40.23
N ILE A 395 -15.46 -8.76 -41.48
CA ILE A 395 -15.92 -10.11 -41.86
C ILE A 395 -15.03 -11.17 -41.22
N ALA A 396 -13.70 -11.09 -41.39
CA ALA A 396 -12.75 -12.03 -40.77
C ALA A 396 -12.90 -12.08 -39.24
N TYR A 397 -13.03 -10.90 -38.61
CA TYR A 397 -13.31 -10.79 -37.17
C TYR A 397 -14.67 -11.37 -36.77
N THR A 398 -15.70 -11.25 -37.60
CA THR A 398 -17.03 -11.80 -37.30
C THR A 398 -17.03 -13.32 -37.43
N ILE A 399 -16.31 -13.87 -38.41
CA ILE A 399 -16.19 -15.32 -38.62
C ILE A 399 -15.54 -15.98 -37.39
N ILE A 400 -14.44 -15.41 -36.89
CA ILE A 400 -13.77 -15.93 -35.67
C ILE A 400 -14.66 -15.82 -34.42
N ASN A 401 -15.47 -14.75 -34.31
CA ASN A 401 -16.30 -14.50 -33.12
C ASN A 401 -17.62 -15.26 -33.11
N SER A 402 -18.24 -15.44 -34.28
CA SER A 402 -19.54 -16.09 -34.41
C SER A 402 -19.47 -17.56 -34.01
N ALA A 403 -18.32 -18.22 -34.27
CA ALA A 403 -18.05 -19.59 -33.83
C ALA A 403 -18.09 -19.80 -32.30
N ASN A 404 -17.85 -18.75 -31.51
CA ASN A 404 -17.92 -18.82 -30.03
C ASN A 404 -19.35 -18.73 -29.47
N LYS A 405 -20.31 -18.20 -30.26
CA LYS A 405 -21.69 -17.91 -29.79
C LYS A 405 -22.75 -18.84 -30.38
N SER A 406 -22.43 -19.64 -31.39
CA SER A 406 -23.44 -20.41 -32.14
C SER A 406 -23.42 -21.91 -31.84
N ASN A 407 -24.05 -22.32 -30.74
CA ASN A 407 -24.73 -23.62 -30.74
C ASN A 407 -26.04 -23.42 -31.53
N ASN A 408 -26.19 -24.13 -32.66
CA ASN A 408 -27.41 -24.24 -33.49
C ASN A 408 -27.66 -23.17 -34.58
N ILE A 409 -26.82 -23.05 -35.62
CA ILE A 409 -27.25 -22.37 -36.86
C ILE A 409 -27.52 -23.35 -38.02
N ILE A 410 -26.84 -24.49 -38.12
CA ILE A 410 -27.03 -25.42 -39.26
C ILE A 410 -27.16 -26.88 -38.81
N SER A 411 -28.30 -27.51 -39.10
CA SER A 411 -28.55 -28.93 -38.90
C SER A 411 -27.83 -29.77 -39.96
N LYS A 412 -27.01 -30.75 -39.53
CA LYS A 412 -26.45 -31.89 -40.29
C LYS A 412 -25.94 -31.60 -41.73
N SER A 413 -24.64 -31.29 -41.81
CA SER A 413 -23.56 -31.74 -42.71
C SER A 413 -23.76 -32.21 -44.18
N LYS A 414 -24.95 -32.27 -44.80
CA LYS A 414 -25.06 -32.64 -46.23
C LYS A 414 -25.53 -31.53 -47.16
N GLU A 415 -26.03 -30.40 -46.65
CA GLU A 415 -26.55 -29.31 -47.47
C GLU A 415 -26.18 -27.93 -46.87
N THR A 416 -24.88 -27.67 -46.72
CA THR A 416 -24.30 -26.43 -46.13
C THR A 416 -24.54 -25.17 -46.95
N LEU A 417 -24.98 -25.30 -48.20
CA LEU A 417 -25.11 -24.23 -49.18
C LEU A 417 -26.56 -24.06 -49.70
N LEU A 418 -27.55 -24.50 -48.92
CA LEU A 418 -28.96 -24.15 -49.14
C LEU A 418 -29.17 -22.64 -48.93
N LYS A 419 -30.02 -22.04 -49.79
CA LYS A 419 -30.35 -20.61 -49.75
C LYS A 419 -30.78 -20.12 -48.36
N SER A 420 -31.50 -20.95 -47.59
CA SER A 420 -31.97 -20.65 -46.24
C SER A 420 -30.86 -20.58 -45.17
N ASN A 421 -29.77 -21.32 -45.33
CA ASN A 421 -28.63 -21.31 -44.41
C ASN A 421 -27.69 -20.13 -44.68
N GLU A 422 -27.51 -19.82 -45.96
CA GLU A 422 -26.75 -18.66 -46.43
C GLU A 422 -27.40 -17.35 -45.97
N GLU A 423 -28.72 -17.21 -46.14
CA GLU A 423 -29.47 -16.02 -45.70
C GLU A 423 -29.37 -15.78 -44.18
N LYS A 424 -29.41 -16.84 -43.36
CA LYS A 424 -29.23 -16.75 -41.91
C LYS A 424 -27.82 -16.30 -41.52
N PHE A 425 -26.80 -16.87 -42.17
CA PHE A 425 -25.41 -16.47 -41.93
C PHE A 425 -25.18 -15.01 -42.33
N LEU A 426 -25.69 -14.58 -43.49
CA LEU A 426 -25.59 -13.21 -43.97
C LEU A 426 -26.31 -12.20 -43.07
N THR A 427 -27.48 -12.56 -42.51
CA THR A 427 -28.22 -11.70 -41.57
C THR A 427 -27.48 -11.55 -40.23
N SER A 428 -26.86 -12.63 -39.74
CA SER A 428 -26.00 -12.58 -38.54
C SER A 428 -24.75 -11.73 -38.79
N LEU A 429 -24.13 -11.91 -39.96
CA LEU A 429 -22.98 -11.14 -40.40
C LEU A 429 -23.33 -9.65 -40.49
N SER A 430 -24.42 -9.26 -41.15
CA SER A 430 -24.81 -7.85 -41.28
C SER A 430 -25.03 -7.17 -39.93
N LYS A 431 -25.69 -7.85 -38.99
CA LYS A 431 -25.89 -7.33 -37.63
C LYS A 431 -24.56 -7.12 -36.89
N ASN A 432 -23.66 -8.09 -36.93
CA ASN A 432 -22.34 -7.96 -36.31
C ASN A 432 -21.48 -6.88 -36.99
N LEU A 433 -21.63 -6.68 -38.30
CA LEU A 433 -20.94 -5.60 -39.02
C LEU A 433 -21.43 -4.21 -38.59
N GLU A 434 -22.73 -4.05 -38.31
CA GLU A 434 -23.31 -2.81 -37.75
C GLU A 434 -22.76 -2.53 -36.34
N ASP A 435 -22.70 -3.55 -35.47
CA ASP A 435 -22.15 -3.43 -34.11
C ASP A 435 -20.66 -3.00 -34.11
N LEU A 436 -19.91 -3.34 -35.17
CA LEU A 436 -18.50 -3.01 -35.35
C LEU A 436 -18.24 -1.71 -36.11
N SER A 437 -19.29 -0.97 -36.50
CA SER A 437 -19.17 0.26 -37.32
C SER A 437 -18.38 1.38 -36.61
N ASN A 438 -18.50 1.48 -35.29
CA ASN A 438 -17.88 2.55 -34.49
C ASN A 438 -16.50 2.18 -33.92
N ILE A 439 -16.02 0.95 -34.15
CA ILE A 439 -14.71 0.49 -33.65
C ILE A 439 -13.66 0.71 -34.75
N SER A 440 -12.49 1.23 -34.36
CA SER A 440 -11.39 1.49 -35.27
C SER A 440 -10.82 0.18 -35.87
N ASP A 441 -10.33 0.25 -37.11
CA ASP A 441 -9.70 -0.90 -37.76
C ASP A 441 -8.45 -1.38 -36.99
N ASP A 442 -7.68 -0.46 -36.42
CA ASP A 442 -6.47 -0.78 -35.64
C ASP A 442 -6.82 -1.57 -34.36
N GLU A 443 -7.92 -1.23 -33.68
CA GLU A 443 -8.40 -1.98 -32.51
C GLU A 443 -8.94 -3.38 -32.90
N ILE A 444 -9.68 -3.49 -34.01
CA ILE A 444 -10.15 -4.80 -34.50
C ILE A 444 -8.98 -5.70 -34.91
N LYS A 445 -7.95 -5.16 -35.56
CA LYS A 445 -6.72 -5.89 -35.91
C LYS A 445 -5.98 -6.39 -34.68
N LEU A 446 -5.81 -5.53 -33.68
CA LEU A 446 -5.15 -5.89 -32.42
C LEU A 446 -5.86 -7.08 -31.76
N VAL A 447 -7.19 -7.03 -31.67
CA VAL A 447 -7.98 -8.13 -31.12
C VAL A 447 -7.91 -9.38 -32.02
N LEU A 448 -7.92 -9.22 -33.35
CA LEU A 448 -7.80 -10.33 -34.28
C LEU A 448 -6.44 -11.03 -34.16
N TYR A 449 -5.35 -10.28 -34.01
CA TYR A 449 -4.01 -10.80 -33.77
C TYR A 449 -3.97 -11.74 -32.55
N TYR A 450 -4.41 -11.26 -31.38
CA TYR A 450 -4.39 -12.09 -30.16
C TYR A 450 -5.33 -13.28 -30.24
N LYS A 451 -6.44 -13.19 -30.97
CA LYS A 451 -7.30 -14.37 -31.20
C LYS A 451 -6.61 -15.42 -32.07
N LEU A 452 -5.91 -15.01 -33.13
CA LEU A 452 -5.15 -15.94 -33.96
C LEU A 452 -4.05 -16.62 -33.13
N ILE A 453 -3.40 -15.87 -32.24
CA ILE A 453 -2.42 -16.42 -31.29
C ILE A 453 -3.07 -17.42 -30.33
N ASN A 454 -4.18 -17.07 -29.68
CA ASN A 454 -4.87 -17.96 -28.74
C ASN A 454 -5.34 -19.25 -29.42
N LEU A 455 -5.85 -19.18 -30.65
CA LEU A 455 -6.20 -20.35 -31.46
C LEU A 455 -4.99 -21.19 -31.86
N SER A 456 -3.82 -20.57 -32.01
CA SER A 456 -2.58 -21.29 -32.35
C SER A 456 -1.97 -22.04 -31.16
N GLN A 457 -2.30 -21.66 -29.92
CA GLN A 457 -1.67 -22.16 -28.69
C GLN A 457 -0.14 -21.99 -28.68
N MET A 458 0.38 -21.00 -29.40
CA MET A 458 1.81 -20.70 -29.46
C MET A 458 2.22 -19.73 -28.35
N HIS A 459 3.52 -19.71 -28.02
CA HIS A 459 4.08 -18.64 -27.19
C HIS A 459 3.85 -17.30 -27.89
N VAL A 460 3.26 -16.36 -27.18
CA VAL A 460 2.99 -15.01 -27.69
C VAL A 460 4.32 -14.26 -27.77
N GLY A 461 4.72 -13.83 -28.97
CA GLY A 461 5.78 -12.83 -29.08
C GLY A 461 5.24 -11.45 -28.67
N VAL A 462 6.10 -10.65 -28.06
CA VAL A 462 5.79 -9.32 -27.58
C VAL A 462 5.36 -8.42 -28.75
N ILE A 463 4.16 -7.85 -28.69
CA ILE A 463 3.64 -7.06 -29.80
C ILE A 463 4.45 -5.77 -30.06
N TYR A 464 4.98 -5.15 -29.01
CA TYR A 464 5.79 -3.92 -29.16
C TYR A 464 7.18 -4.19 -29.74
N ASN A 465 7.59 -5.46 -29.83
CA ASN A 465 8.78 -5.87 -30.55
C ASN A 465 8.38 -6.27 -31.98
N ARG A 466 8.86 -5.51 -32.96
CA ARG A 466 8.38 -5.65 -34.34
C ARG A 466 8.79 -6.98 -34.96
N ARG A 467 9.98 -7.47 -34.60
CA ARG A 467 10.50 -8.73 -35.08
C ARG A 467 9.71 -9.91 -34.51
N GLN A 468 9.46 -9.91 -33.21
CA GLN A 468 8.66 -10.93 -32.54
C GLN A 468 7.22 -10.95 -33.06
N PHE A 469 6.62 -9.77 -33.33
CA PHE A 469 5.32 -9.69 -33.97
C PHE A 469 5.32 -10.34 -35.37
N VAL A 470 6.31 -10.01 -36.23
CA VAL A 470 6.42 -10.60 -37.58
C VAL A 470 6.61 -12.12 -37.50
N GLN A 471 7.50 -12.59 -36.62
CA GLN A 471 7.73 -14.02 -36.41
C GLN A 471 6.47 -14.72 -35.91
N SER A 472 5.71 -14.11 -34.98
CA SER A 472 4.46 -14.65 -34.47
C SER A 472 3.42 -14.80 -35.59
N VAL A 473 3.29 -13.79 -36.46
CA VAL A 473 2.37 -13.82 -37.60
C VAL A 473 2.74 -14.91 -38.61
N GLU A 474 4.03 -15.07 -38.94
CA GLU A 474 4.49 -16.14 -39.84
C GLU A 474 4.37 -17.53 -39.19
N ASN A 475 4.63 -17.65 -37.89
CA ASN A 475 4.50 -18.89 -37.14
C ASN A 475 3.05 -19.40 -37.04
N ILE A 476 2.05 -18.52 -37.08
CA ILE A 476 0.64 -18.93 -37.13
C ILE A 476 0.36 -19.81 -38.37
N VAL A 477 1.05 -19.57 -39.49
CA VAL A 477 0.92 -20.39 -40.72
C VAL A 477 1.38 -21.82 -40.47
N GLU A 478 2.45 -21.98 -39.70
CA GLU A 478 2.96 -23.30 -39.30
C GLU A 478 1.88 -24.09 -38.57
N ARG A 479 1.27 -23.45 -37.58
CA ARG A 479 0.25 -24.08 -36.76
C ARG A 479 -1.02 -24.39 -37.56
N ALA A 480 -1.44 -23.46 -38.41
CA ALA A 480 -2.56 -23.67 -39.33
C ALA A 480 -2.33 -24.90 -40.23
N TYR A 481 -1.11 -25.08 -40.75
CA TYR A 481 -0.77 -26.25 -41.55
C TYR A 481 -0.86 -27.54 -40.72
N GLN A 482 -0.29 -27.56 -39.50
CA GLN A 482 -0.32 -28.72 -38.61
C GLN A 482 -1.77 -29.18 -38.30
N ILE A 483 -2.68 -28.24 -38.04
CA ILE A 483 -4.10 -28.55 -37.76
C ILE A 483 -4.77 -29.27 -38.95
N LEU A 484 -4.36 -28.96 -40.18
CA LEU A 484 -4.92 -29.61 -41.37
C LEU A 484 -4.27 -30.96 -41.69
N VAL A 485 -3.04 -31.24 -41.25
CA VAL A 485 -2.33 -32.51 -41.52
C VAL A 485 -3.14 -33.72 -41.05
N ASP A 486 -3.88 -33.59 -39.95
CA ASP A 486 -4.69 -34.67 -39.38
C ASP A 486 -6.01 -34.92 -40.14
N LYS A 487 -6.35 -34.10 -41.15
CA LYS A 487 -7.56 -34.24 -41.94
C LYS A 487 -7.35 -35.22 -43.10
N LYS A 488 -8.25 -36.20 -43.21
CA LYS A 488 -8.18 -37.29 -44.22
C LYS A 488 -8.13 -36.81 -45.68
N ASP A 489 -8.64 -35.62 -45.96
CA ASP A 489 -8.73 -35.02 -47.29
C ASP A 489 -7.67 -33.93 -47.56
N PHE A 490 -6.73 -33.72 -46.62
CA PHE A 490 -5.66 -32.75 -46.80
C PHE A 490 -4.48 -33.34 -47.58
N LYS A 491 -3.96 -32.56 -48.54
CA LYS A 491 -2.77 -32.91 -49.33
C LYS A 491 -1.63 -31.97 -48.98
N GLY A 492 -0.62 -32.49 -48.29
CA GLY A 492 0.58 -31.73 -47.94
C GLY A 492 1.34 -31.23 -49.17
N ARG A 493 2.01 -30.08 -49.03
CA ARG A 493 2.89 -29.47 -50.06
C ARG A 493 4.12 -28.85 -49.39
N ILE A 494 5.20 -28.67 -50.16
CA ILE A 494 6.45 -28.04 -49.69
C ILE A 494 6.18 -26.64 -49.13
N ARG A 495 5.39 -25.83 -49.85
CA ARG A 495 4.92 -24.52 -49.37
C ARG A 495 3.61 -24.71 -48.62
N LYS A 496 3.61 -24.35 -47.32
CA LYS A 496 2.47 -24.57 -46.40
C LYS A 496 1.23 -23.77 -46.79
N LEU A 497 1.43 -22.52 -47.20
CA LEU A 497 0.36 -21.65 -47.71
C LEU A 497 -0.32 -22.23 -48.96
N ASP A 498 0.44 -22.83 -49.88
CA ASP A 498 -0.14 -23.47 -51.07
C ASP A 498 -1.07 -24.63 -50.69
N ALA A 499 -0.69 -25.42 -49.68
CA ALA A 499 -1.50 -26.54 -49.20
C ALA A 499 -2.78 -26.06 -48.53
N ILE A 500 -2.69 -25.07 -47.64
CA ILE A 500 -3.85 -24.47 -46.95
C ILE A 500 -4.82 -23.87 -47.98
N GLY A 501 -4.32 -23.05 -48.91
CA GLY A 501 -5.15 -22.43 -49.94
C GLY A 501 -5.83 -23.47 -50.84
N SER A 502 -5.07 -24.48 -51.29
CA SER A 502 -5.63 -25.53 -52.16
C SER A 502 -6.69 -26.35 -51.45
N TYR A 503 -6.52 -26.63 -50.16
CA TYR A 503 -7.50 -27.36 -49.35
C TYR A 503 -8.87 -26.67 -49.36
N TYR A 504 -8.91 -25.37 -49.08
CA TYR A 504 -10.18 -24.64 -49.06
C TYR A 504 -10.78 -24.40 -50.44
N LEU A 505 -9.96 -24.23 -51.48
CA LEU A 505 -10.46 -24.21 -52.87
C LEU A 505 -11.07 -25.56 -53.27
N GLU A 506 -10.46 -26.68 -52.90
CA GLU A 506 -11.02 -28.03 -53.13
C GLU A 506 -12.36 -28.21 -52.39
N LYS A 507 -12.48 -27.71 -51.15
CA LYS A 507 -13.74 -27.72 -50.39
C LYS A 507 -14.85 -26.94 -51.09
N ILE A 508 -14.56 -25.73 -51.57
CA ILE A 508 -15.51 -24.93 -52.36
C ILE A 508 -15.92 -25.71 -53.62
N LEU A 509 -14.97 -26.27 -54.37
CA LEU A 509 -15.26 -27.04 -55.58
C LEU A 509 -16.17 -28.24 -55.33
N ILE A 510 -15.92 -29.02 -54.27
CA ILE A 510 -16.76 -30.15 -53.88
C ILE A 510 -18.17 -29.66 -53.55
N SER A 511 -18.28 -28.57 -52.81
CA SER A 511 -19.55 -27.95 -52.43
C SER A 511 -20.35 -27.47 -53.64
N LEU A 512 -19.69 -26.80 -54.59
CA LEU A 512 -20.30 -26.35 -55.86
C LEU A 512 -20.71 -27.52 -56.76
N LYS A 513 -19.88 -28.55 -56.87
CA LYS A 513 -20.20 -29.76 -57.64
C LYS A 513 -21.43 -30.48 -57.08
N ASN A 514 -21.59 -30.50 -55.75
CA ASN A 514 -22.76 -31.06 -55.10
C ASN A 514 -24.04 -30.24 -55.36
N LYS A 515 -23.93 -28.90 -55.48
CA LYS A 515 -25.07 -28.04 -55.85
C LYS A 515 -25.54 -28.29 -57.29
N ASN A 516 -24.61 -28.34 -58.25
CA ASN A 516 -24.94 -28.52 -59.66
C ASN A 516 -23.78 -29.18 -60.42
N ALA A 517 -23.88 -30.49 -60.63
CA ALA A 517 -22.83 -31.28 -61.28
C ALA A 517 -22.72 -31.04 -62.80
N ASN A 518 -23.81 -30.61 -63.46
CA ASN A 518 -23.92 -30.46 -64.90
C ASN A 518 -24.10 -29.00 -65.30
N ILE A 519 -23.07 -28.19 -65.07
CA ILE A 519 -23.05 -26.77 -65.44
C ILE A 519 -22.68 -26.59 -66.91
N GLN A 520 -23.38 -25.69 -67.61
CA GLN A 520 -22.99 -25.22 -68.93
C GLN A 520 -22.29 -23.87 -68.78
N ILE A 521 -21.09 -23.75 -69.34
CA ILE A 521 -20.28 -22.52 -69.29
C ILE A 521 -20.13 -21.92 -70.68
N HIS A 522 -20.02 -20.60 -70.75
CA HIS A 522 -19.81 -19.85 -71.99
C HIS A 522 -18.36 -19.98 -72.48
N ASP A 523 -18.15 -19.82 -73.79
CA ASP A 523 -16.84 -20.06 -74.42
C ASP A 523 -15.75 -19.10 -73.91
N ILE A 524 -16.10 -17.88 -73.47
CA ILE A 524 -15.18 -16.93 -72.83
C ILE A 524 -14.56 -17.52 -71.54
N LEU A 525 -15.38 -18.18 -70.72
CA LEU A 525 -14.91 -18.80 -69.47
C LEU A 525 -14.10 -20.06 -69.75
N VAL A 526 -14.44 -20.81 -70.81
CA VAL A 526 -13.64 -21.94 -71.30
C VAL A 526 -12.24 -21.47 -71.72
N ASP A 527 -12.15 -20.37 -72.46
CA ASP A 527 -10.87 -19.77 -72.88
C ASP A 527 -10.05 -19.28 -71.69
N LYS A 528 -10.70 -18.71 -70.68
CA LYS A 528 -10.05 -18.24 -69.44
C LYS A 528 -9.47 -19.41 -68.64
N ILE A 529 -10.25 -20.49 -68.46
CA ILE A 529 -9.80 -21.72 -67.81
C ILE A 529 -8.60 -22.31 -68.57
N TYR A 530 -8.70 -22.41 -69.90
CA TYR A 530 -7.61 -22.90 -70.76
C TYR A 530 -6.33 -22.09 -70.58
N LYS A 531 -6.40 -20.75 -70.71
CA LYS A 531 -5.24 -19.86 -70.57
C LYS A 531 -4.56 -20.00 -69.21
N ILE A 532 -5.32 -20.07 -68.12
CA ILE A 532 -4.77 -20.22 -66.77
C ILE A 532 -4.10 -21.59 -66.61
N ILE A 533 -4.70 -22.67 -67.09
CA ILE A 533 -4.09 -24.01 -67.05
C ILE A 533 -2.76 -24.03 -67.82
N MET A 534 -2.71 -23.41 -69.01
CA MET A 534 -1.49 -23.33 -69.81
C MET A 534 -0.39 -22.49 -69.15
N LYS A 535 -0.76 -21.38 -68.50
CA LYS A 535 0.17 -20.56 -67.72
C LYS A 535 0.73 -21.33 -66.52
N LEU A 536 -0.13 -22.04 -65.78
CA LEU A 536 0.28 -22.87 -64.63
C LEU A 536 1.18 -24.04 -65.05
N LYS A 537 0.97 -24.58 -66.26
CA LYS A 537 1.79 -25.64 -66.85
C LYS A 537 3.24 -25.19 -67.10
N GLN A 538 3.45 -23.95 -67.52
CA GLN A 538 4.78 -23.41 -67.83
C GLN A 538 5.65 -23.14 -66.58
N ASN A 539 5.08 -23.28 -65.38
CA ASN A 539 5.81 -23.04 -64.14
C ASN A 539 6.71 -24.24 -63.75
N GLU A 540 7.99 -23.99 -63.52
CA GLU A 540 9.00 -25.02 -63.23
C GLU A 540 8.65 -25.88 -62.00
N GLU A 541 7.97 -25.30 -60.99
CA GLU A 541 7.53 -26.00 -59.77
C GLU A 541 6.47 -27.09 -60.02
N ASN A 542 5.84 -27.08 -61.19
CA ASN A 542 4.74 -27.99 -61.54
C ASN A 542 5.18 -29.19 -62.39
N ILE A 543 6.42 -29.23 -62.90
CA ILE A 543 6.92 -30.23 -63.88
C ILE A 543 6.66 -31.68 -63.44
N GLY A 544 6.83 -32.00 -62.14
CA GLY A 544 6.55 -33.34 -61.59
C GLY A 544 5.06 -33.66 -61.39
N LYS A 545 4.22 -32.65 -61.13
CA LYS A 545 2.76 -32.80 -60.96
C LYS A 545 2.04 -32.87 -62.31
N THR A 546 2.55 -32.20 -63.33
CA THR A 546 2.08 -32.30 -64.72
C THR A 546 2.08 -33.75 -65.19
N LYS A 547 3.11 -34.55 -64.89
CA LYS A 547 3.15 -35.97 -65.26
C LYS A 547 1.93 -36.77 -64.78
N ILE A 548 1.52 -36.62 -63.51
CA ILE A 548 0.44 -37.42 -62.90
C ILE A 548 -0.95 -37.11 -63.49
N TYR A 549 -1.26 -35.83 -63.72
CA TYR A 549 -2.56 -35.44 -64.27
C TYR A 549 -2.62 -35.62 -65.78
N TYR A 550 -1.49 -35.47 -66.47
CA TYR A 550 -1.45 -35.56 -67.92
C TYR A 550 -1.39 -37.02 -68.39
N ASP A 551 -0.70 -37.93 -67.68
CA ASP A 551 -0.75 -39.38 -67.97
C ASP A 551 -2.17 -39.96 -67.81
N LYS A 552 -3.00 -39.34 -66.96
CA LYS A 552 -4.39 -39.76 -66.70
C LYS A 552 -5.40 -39.23 -67.73
N PHE A 553 -5.11 -38.13 -68.41
CA PHE A 553 -6.05 -37.41 -69.30
C PHE A 553 -5.48 -37.12 -70.71
N ASP A 554 -4.26 -37.57 -71.02
CA ASP A 554 -3.54 -37.42 -72.31
C ASP A 554 -3.49 -35.97 -72.85
N LEU A 555 -3.30 -35.02 -71.94
CA LEU A 555 -3.44 -33.58 -72.21
C LEU A 555 -2.31 -32.98 -73.06
N ASP A 556 -1.16 -33.65 -73.21
CA ASP A 556 -0.03 -33.19 -74.05
C ASP A 556 -0.24 -33.46 -75.54
N ASN A 557 -1.11 -34.40 -75.89
CA ASN A 557 -1.43 -34.77 -77.27
C ASN A 557 -2.74 -34.15 -77.79
N MET A 558 -3.48 -33.41 -76.95
CA MET A 558 -4.74 -32.76 -77.34
C MET A 558 -4.50 -31.42 -78.04
N SER A 559 -5.20 -31.20 -79.16
CA SER A 559 -5.29 -29.88 -79.78
C SER A 559 -6.00 -28.88 -78.86
N GLU A 560 -5.73 -27.58 -79.00
CA GLU A 560 -6.42 -26.51 -78.24
C GLU A 560 -7.94 -26.66 -78.34
N THR A 561 -8.46 -26.95 -79.53
CA THR A 561 -9.88 -27.22 -79.77
C THR A 561 -10.41 -28.41 -78.99
N THR A 562 -9.67 -29.52 -78.92
CA THR A 562 -10.06 -30.71 -78.16
C THR A 562 -10.07 -30.42 -76.66
N LEU A 563 -9.07 -29.70 -76.16
CA LEU A 563 -8.97 -29.36 -74.73
C LEU A 563 -10.10 -28.42 -74.29
N LYS A 564 -10.46 -27.42 -75.09
CA LYS A 564 -11.60 -26.54 -74.81
C LYS A 564 -12.93 -27.29 -74.76
N ILE A 565 -13.13 -28.27 -75.66
CA ILE A 565 -14.31 -29.16 -75.63
C ILE A 565 -14.33 -30.02 -74.36
N SER A 566 -13.18 -30.52 -73.93
CA SER A 566 -13.04 -31.26 -72.66
C SER A 566 -13.33 -30.39 -71.44
N ILE A 567 -12.84 -29.15 -71.42
CA ILE A 567 -13.17 -28.16 -70.36
C ILE A 567 -14.67 -27.93 -70.28
N LYS A 568 -15.33 -27.74 -71.43
CA LYS A 568 -16.79 -27.49 -71.50
C LYS A 568 -17.63 -28.69 -71.04
N SER A 569 -17.16 -29.91 -71.27
CA SER A 569 -17.86 -31.14 -70.87
C SER A 569 -17.56 -31.60 -69.44
N GLN A 570 -16.40 -31.25 -68.87
CA GLN A 570 -15.94 -31.71 -67.55
C GLN A 570 -15.39 -30.57 -66.68
N VAL A 571 -16.14 -29.47 -66.57
CA VAL A 571 -15.72 -28.22 -65.90
C VAL A 571 -15.04 -28.46 -64.54
N PHE A 572 -15.67 -29.22 -63.63
CA PHE A 572 -15.13 -29.47 -62.29
C PHE A 572 -13.84 -30.29 -62.26
N VAL A 573 -13.59 -31.13 -63.28
CA VAL A 573 -12.32 -31.87 -63.41
C VAL A 573 -11.19 -30.89 -63.71
N PHE A 574 -11.41 -29.97 -64.64
CA PHE A 574 -10.42 -28.97 -65.02
C PHE A 574 -10.20 -27.90 -63.94
N LEU A 575 -11.24 -27.52 -63.18
CA LEU A 575 -11.06 -26.68 -61.99
C LEU A 575 -10.24 -27.39 -60.90
N SER A 576 -10.43 -28.69 -60.71
CA SER A 576 -9.62 -29.47 -59.77
C SER A 576 -8.15 -29.54 -60.22
N ILE A 577 -7.89 -29.66 -61.52
CA ILE A 577 -6.53 -29.56 -62.09
C ILE A 577 -5.93 -28.17 -61.82
N MET A 578 -6.70 -27.09 -62.04
CA MET A 578 -6.24 -25.72 -61.72
C MET A 578 -5.86 -25.56 -60.26
N VAL A 579 -6.66 -26.05 -59.31
CA VAL A 579 -6.35 -25.98 -57.87
C VAL A 579 -5.12 -26.83 -57.53
N SER A 580 -4.96 -27.99 -58.17
CA SER A 580 -3.79 -28.84 -57.93
C SER A 580 -2.48 -28.25 -58.46
N LEU A 581 -2.51 -27.55 -59.60
CA LEU A 581 -1.35 -26.90 -60.21
C LEU A 581 -1.12 -25.47 -59.68
N GLY A 582 -2.12 -24.87 -59.05
CA GLY A 582 -2.03 -23.55 -58.46
C GLY A 582 -1.06 -23.48 -57.28
N ASN A 583 -0.52 -22.29 -57.06
CA ASN A 583 0.35 -21.90 -55.97
C ASN A 583 -0.13 -20.55 -55.39
N ILE A 584 0.54 -20.04 -54.35
CA ILE A 584 0.13 -18.82 -53.67
C ILE A 584 -0.01 -17.59 -54.58
N THR A 585 0.83 -17.49 -55.62
CA THR A 585 0.78 -16.39 -56.60
C THR A 585 -0.40 -16.48 -57.57
N SER A 586 -0.90 -17.69 -57.82
CA SER A 586 -2.04 -17.93 -58.72
C SER A 586 -3.35 -18.19 -57.98
N PHE A 587 -3.32 -18.24 -56.64
CA PHE A 587 -4.48 -18.52 -55.77
C PHE A 587 -5.68 -17.63 -56.13
N ARG A 588 -5.46 -16.33 -56.31
CA ARG A 588 -6.53 -15.37 -56.64
C ARG A 588 -7.07 -15.55 -58.05
N GLU A 589 -6.22 -15.84 -59.04
CA GLU A 589 -6.65 -16.13 -60.42
C GLU A 589 -7.56 -17.36 -60.45
N VAL A 590 -7.19 -18.42 -59.72
CA VAL A 590 -7.98 -19.65 -59.59
C VAL A 590 -9.28 -19.40 -58.82
N ALA A 591 -9.22 -18.66 -57.71
CA ALA A 591 -10.38 -18.28 -56.91
C ALA A 591 -11.40 -17.47 -57.74
N ALA A 592 -10.94 -16.58 -58.62
CA ALA A 592 -11.81 -15.75 -59.46
C ALA A 592 -12.63 -16.58 -60.44
N VAL A 593 -12.01 -17.60 -61.04
CA VAL A 593 -12.72 -18.55 -61.91
C VAL A 593 -13.73 -19.37 -61.12
N ILE A 594 -13.39 -19.82 -59.91
CA ILE A 594 -14.32 -20.56 -59.05
C ILE A 594 -15.53 -19.69 -58.67
N LEU A 595 -15.30 -18.40 -58.41
CA LEU A 595 -16.37 -17.46 -58.11
C LEU A 595 -17.31 -17.23 -59.30
N GLU A 596 -16.75 -17.11 -60.50
CA GLU A 596 -17.52 -16.96 -61.73
C GLU A 596 -18.42 -18.18 -61.97
N ILE A 597 -17.91 -19.38 -61.67
CA ILE A 597 -18.70 -20.63 -61.69
C ILE A 597 -19.81 -20.63 -60.62
N ASP A 598 -19.53 -20.20 -59.38
CA ASP A 598 -20.58 -20.09 -58.34
C ASP A 598 -21.69 -19.12 -58.75
N SER A 599 -21.35 -18.00 -59.41
CA SER A 599 -22.35 -17.03 -59.88
C SER A 599 -23.33 -17.63 -60.89
N LEU A 600 -22.82 -18.46 -61.81
CA LEU A 600 -23.62 -19.18 -62.82
C LEU A 600 -24.54 -20.21 -62.15
N ILE A 601 -24.05 -20.91 -61.13
CA ILE A 601 -24.84 -21.90 -60.37
C ILE A 601 -25.94 -21.19 -59.56
N SER A 602 -25.59 -20.11 -58.87
CA SER A 602 -26.46 -19.40 -57.95
C SER A 602 -27.41 -18.40 -58.65
N LYS A 603 -27.29 -18.24 -59.98
CA LYS A 603 -28.05 -17.28 -60.82
C LYS A 603 -28.04 -15.85 -60.25
N ARG A 604 -26.92 -15.45 -59.66
CA ARG A 604 -26.72 -14.10 -59.15
C ARG A 604 -26.01 -13.29 -60.21
N PRO A 605 -26.48 -12.10 -60.57
CA PRO A 605 -25.68 -11.20 -61.38
C PRO A 605 -24.45 -10.84 -60.55
N LEU A 606 -23.28 -11.34 -60.95
CA LEU A 606 -22.07 -10.54 -60.76
C LEU A 606 -22.36 -9.23 -61.48
N SER A 607 -22.13 -8.08 -60.85
CA SER A 607 -22.28 -6.79 -61.53
C SER A 607 -21.65 -6.86 -62.93
N ASP A 608 -22.26 -6.21 -63.93
CA ASP A 608 -21.88 -6.23 -65.37
C ASP A 608 -20.39 -5.92 -65.68
N SER A 609 -19.60 -5.65 -64.65
CA SER A 609 -18.16 -5.44 -64.65
C SER A 609 -17.30 -6.65 -65.07
N PHE A 610 -17.82 -7.88 -65.18
CA PHE A 610 -16.97 -9.05 -65.55
C PHE A 610 -16.77 -9.26 -67.05
N TYR A 611 -17.58 -8.64 -67.91
CA TYR A 611 -17.64 -9.00 -69.34
C TYR A 611 -16.99 -8.01 -70.31
N ASP A 612 -16.45 -6.88 -69.84
CA ASP A 612 -15.84 -5.89 -70.74
C ASP A 612 -14.31 -6.08 -70.82
N GLY A 613 -13.82 -6.47 -72.00
CA GLY A 613 -12.45 -6.88 -72.28
C GLY A 613 -11.40 -5.77 -72.22
N GLU A 614 -11.75 -4.57 -71.73
CA GLU A 614 -10.88 -3.40 -71.72
C GLU A 614 -11.02 -2.59 -70.42
N ARG A 615 -10.42 -3.05 -69.31
CA ARG A 615 -9.90 -2.22 -68.19
C ARG A 615 -9.22 -3.08 -67.11
N GLN A 616 -7.97 -2.76 -66.79
CA GLN A 616 -7.11 -3.47 -65.83
C GLN A 616 -7.45 -3.28 -64.34
N ASN A 617 -8.59 -2.68 -63.95
CA ASN A 617 -8.92 -2.41 -62.55
C ASN A 617 -10.29 -2.98 -62.14
N LEU A 618 -10.42 -4.31 -62.17
CA LEU A 618 -11.58 -5.04 -61.67
C LEU A 618 -11.29 -5.62 -60.28
N ARG A 619 -11.96 -5.08 -59.25
CA ARG A 619 -11.75 -5.45 -57.84
C ARG A 619 -12.40 -6.81 -57.57
N PHE A 620 -11.59 -7.85 -57.35
CA PHE A 620 -12.07 -9.17 -56.89
C PHE A 620 -12.96 -8.99 -55.64
N PRO A 621 -14.18 -9.58 -55.59
CA PRO A 621 -15.11 -9.37 -54.48
C PRO A 621 -14.71 -10.23 -53.26
N ASN A 622 -13.64 -9.81 -52.58
CA ASN A 622 -13.06 -10.48 -51.40
C ASN A 622 -14.12 -10.82 -50.35
N GLU A 623 -15.02 -9.88 -50.05
CA GLU A 623 -16.09 -10.05 -49.07
C GLU A 623 -16.95 -11.28 -49.34
N TYR A 624 -17.41 -11.43 -50.59
CA TYR A 624 -18.26 -12.55 -51.00
C TYR A 624 -17.47 -13.86 -51.02
N PHE A 625 -16.22 -13.82 -51.48
CA PHE A 625 -15.37 -15.01 -51.53
C PHE A 625 -15.04 -15.55 -50.14
N MET A 626 -14.75 -14.68 -49.16
CA MET A 626 -14.55 -15.08 -47.76
C MET A 626 -15.80 -15.76 -47.19
N ILE A 627 -16.99 -15.21 -47.45
CA ILE A 627 -18.26 -15.81 -47.04
C ILE A 627 -18.45 -17.20 -47.68
N LEU A 628 -18.20 -17.33 -48.98
CA LEU A 628 -18.28 -18.60 -49.70
C LEU A 628 -17.32 -19.65 -49.13
N MET A 629 -16.10 -19.24 -48.77
CA MET A 629 -15.09 -20.09 -48.15
C MET A 629 -15.52 -20.56 -46.76
N ALA A 630 -16.01 -19.63 -45.92
CA ALA A 630 -16.53 -19.94 -44.59
C ALA A 630 -17.71 -20.91 -44.63
N LEU A 631 -18.67 -20.74 -45.56
CA LEU A 631 -19.81 -21.64 -45.72
C LEU A 631 -19.39 -23.03 -46.25
N SER A 632 -18.42 -23.08 -47.15
CA SER A 632 -17.93 -24.33 -47.76
C SER A 632 -17.04 -25.15 -46.83
N SER A 633 -16.43 -24.51 -45.83
CA SER A 633 -15.57 -25.16 -44.85
C SER A 633 -16.35 -25.94 -43.76
N GLY A 634 -17.64 -25.66 -43.58
CA GLY A 634 -18.48 -26.35 -42.58
C GLY A 634 -18.37 -25.80 -41.16
N ILE A 635 -17.84 -24.59 -40.99
CA ILE A 635 -17.59 -23.93 -39.69
C ILE A 635 -18.83 -23.74 -38.81
N THR A 636 -20.01 -23.75 -39.41
CA THR A 636 -21.30 -23.54 -38.75
C THR A 636 -21.70 -24.64 -37.75
N SER A 637 -20.89 -25.68 -37.58
CA SER A 637 -21.10 -26.79 -36.65
C SER A 637 -19.89 -27.13 -35.77
N ILE A 638 -18.94 -26.21 -35.62
CA ILE A 638 -17.72 -26.43 -34.82
C ILE A 638 -18.06 -26.41 -33.32
N SER A 639 -17.66 -27.45 -32.59
CA SER A 639 -17.77 -27.49 -31.12
C SER A 639 -16.68 -26.64 -30.46
N GLN A 640 -16.86 -26.25 -29.19
CA GLN A 640 -15.87 -25.48 -28.43
C GLN A 640 -14.48 -26.18 -28.36
N LYS A 641 -14.43 -27.51 -28.51
CA LYS A 641 -13.19 -28.31 -28.56
C LYS A 641 -12.49 -28.33 -29.92
N GLN A 642 -13.11 -27.79 -30.97
CA GLN A 642 -12.61 -27.78 -32.35
C GLN A 642 -12.35 -26.36 -32.88
N GLN A 643 -12.32 -25.35 -32.00
CA GLN A 643 -12.13 -23.95 -32.39
C GLN A 643 -10.81 -23.69 -33.11
N GLU A 644 -9.78 -24.50 -32.85
CA GLU A 644 -8.50 -24.45 -33.55
C GLU A 644 -8.67 -24.62 -35.08
N GLU A 645 -9.73 -25.31 -35.55
CA GLU A 645 -10.04 -25.50 -36.98
C GLU A 645 -10.41 -24.19 -37.70
N LEU A 646 -10.66 -23.10 -36.98
CA LEU A 646 -10.85 -21.76 -37.55
C LEU A 646 -9.55 -21.13 -38.03
N LEU A 647 -8.42 -21.52 -37.42
CA LEU A 647 -7.12 -20.91 -37.71
C LEU A 647 -6.70 -21.07 -39.18
N PRO A 648 -6.77 -22.27 -39.80
CA PRO A 648 -6.38 -22.44 -41.19
C PRO A 648 -7.32 -21.74 -42.17
N LEU A 649 -8.61 -21.63 -41.85
CA LEU A 649 -9.56 -20.87 -42.67
C LEU A 649 -9.18 -19.40 -42.71
N LEU A 650 -8.94 -18.79 -41.56
CA LEU A 650 -8.63 -17.36 -41.48
C LEU A 650 -7.32 -17.04 -42.20
N ILE A 651 -6.34 -17.94 -42.16
CA ILE A 651 -5.12 -17.80 -42.97
C ILE A 651 -5.45 -17.83 -44.46
N ALA A 652 -6.34 -18.73 -44.90
CA ALA A 652 -6.82 -18.75 -46.30
C ALA A 652 -7.61 -17.48 -46.69
N GLU A 653 -8.40 -16.92 -45.77
CA GLU A 653 -9.11 -15.65 -45.99
C GLU A 653 -8.13 -14.47 -46.11
N ILE A 654 -7.14 -14.37 -45.22
CA ILE A 654 -6.07 -13.34 -45.27
C ILE A 654 -5.27 -13.47 -46.57
N MET A 655 -5.02 -14.69 -47.04
CA MET A 655 -4.38 -14.96 -48.33
C MET A 655 -5.20 -14.52 -49.55
N SER A 656 -6.53 -14.41 -49.43
CA SER A 656 -7.40 -14.07 -50.55
C SER A 656 -7.43 -12.56 -50.89
N LEU A 657 -6.98 -11.72 -49.95
CA LEU A 657 -7.07 -10.27 -50.03
C LEU A 657 -6.25 -9.65 -51.16
N ASP A 658 -6.57 -8.42 -51.52
CA ASP A 658 -5.72 -7.62 -52.40
C ASP A 658 -4.84 -6.71 -51.54
N VAL A 659 -3.54 -6.67 -51.83
CA VAL A 659 -2.62 -5.78 -51.12
C VAL A 659 -1.92 -4.93 -52.16
N GLU A 660 -2.15 -3.61 -52.10
CA GLU A 660 -1.40 -2.64 -52.89
C GLU A 660 0.10 -2.75 -52.54
N ASP A 661 0.98 -2.57 -53.52
CA ASP A 661 2.44 -2.69 -53.33
C ASP A 661 3.00 -1.74 -52.24
N ASN A 662 2.25 -0.68 -51.89
CA ASN A 662 2.57 0.29 -50.83
C ASN A 662 1.78 0.02 -49.53
N VAL A 663 2.11 -1.06 -48.83
CA VAL A 663 1.54 -1.34 -47.50
C VAL A 663 1.98 -0.26 -46.50
N ASN A 664 0.99 0.43 -45.90
CA ASN A 664 1.27 1.38 -44.82
C ASN A 664 1.67 0.62 -43.55
N PHE A 665 2.96 0.68 -43.20
CA PHE A 665 3.50 0.04 -42.00
C PHE A 665 3.21 0.80 -40.70
N ASP A 666 2.77 2.06 -40.75
CA ASP A 666 2.39 2.87 -39.57
C ASP A 666 1.20 2.25 -38.81
N CYS A 667 0.46 1.34 -39.46
CA CYS A 667 -0.60 0.57 -38.82
C CYS A 667 -0.09 -0.28 -37.66
N TYR A 668 1.13 -0.83 -37.78
CA TYR A 668 1.76 -1.56 -36.68
C TYR A 668 2.02 -0.64 -35.49
N ASP A 669 2.57 0.56 -35.73
CA ASP A 669 2.87 1.52 -34.68
C ASP A 669 1.59 1.95 -33.93
N ARG A 670 0.50 2.21 -34.66
CA ARG A 670 -0.82 2.50 -34.05
C ARG A 670 -1.38 1.33 -33.23
N MET A 671 -1.18 0.09 -33.67
CA MET A 671 -1.57 -1.09 -32.87
C MET A 671 -0.74 -1.19 -31.59
N VAL A 672 0.55 -0.90 -31.64
CA VAL A 672 1.44 -0.86 -30.46
C VAL A 672 1.01 0.24 -29.50
N ASP A 673 0.66 1.43 -29.98
CA ASP A 673 0.18 2.53 -29.14
C ASP A 673 -1.16 2.20 -28.45
N LEU A 674 -2.08 1.56 -29.18
CA LEU A 674 -3.32 1.03 -28.58
C LEU A 674 -3.03 0.00 -27.50
N TRP A 675 -2.10 -0.93 -27.75
CA TRP A 675 -1.68 -1.91 -26.75
C TRP A 675 -1.06 -1.24 -25.51
N ARG A 676 -0.19 -0.23 -25.69
CA ARG A 676 0.39 0.56 -24.58
C ARG A 676 -0.69 1.22 -23.72
N HIS A 677 -1.73 1.77 -24.33
CA HIS A 677 -2.86 2.31 -23.57
C HIS A 677 -3.63 1.24 -22.78
N LYS A 678 -3.81 0.04 -23.34
CA LYS A 678 -4.41 -1.09 -22.59
C LYS A 678 -3.48 -1.54 -21.45
N GLN A 679 -2.17 -1.48 -21.64
CA GLN A 679 -1.18 -1.82 -20.62
C GLN A 679 -1.15 -0.81 -19.48
N GLN A 680 -1.17 0.49 -19.78
CA GLN A 680 -1.30 1.53 -18.75
C GLN A 680 -2.52 1.28 -17.87
N ARG A 681 -3.67 1.00 -18.49
CA ARG A 681 -4.90 0.65 -17.77
C ARG A 681 -4.74 -0.62 -16.93
N TYR A 682 -4.02 -1.63 -17.41
CA TYR A 682 -3.72 -2.84 -16.63
C TYR A 682 -2.89 -2.49 -15.39
N ASN A 683 -1.83 -1.69 -15.56
CA ASN A 683 -0.96 -1.24 -14.47
C ASN A 683 -1.72 -0.40 -13.43
N ASP A 684 -2.59 0.51 -13.87
CA ASP A 684 -3.42 1.32 -12.97
C ASP A 684 -4.32 0.44 -12.07
N ILE A 685 -4.97 -0.58 -12.66
CA ILE A 685 -5.82 -1.53 -11.94
C ILE A 685 -4.97 -2.40 -11.00
N PHE A 686 -3.76 -2.77 -11.41
CA PHE A 686 -2.83 -3.54 -10.59
C PHE A 686 -2.39 -2.75 -9.36
N ILE A 687 -1.99 -1.49 -9.52
CA ILE A 687 -1.62 -0.58 -8.43
C ILE A 687 -2.82 -0.35 -7.50
N GLU A 688 -4.02 -0.16 -8.05
CA GLU A 688 -5.25 -0.05 -7.23
C GLU A 688 -5.48 -1.31 -6.39
N LYS A 689 -5.26 -2.49 -6.97
CA LYS A 689 -5.38 -3.78 -6.27
C LYS A 689 -4.36 -3.90 -5.13
N GLU A 690 -3.09 -3.60 -5.40
CA GLU A 690 -2.02 -3.64 -4.40
C GLU A 690 -2.31 -2.68 -3.22
N ASN A 691 -2.76 -1.46 -3.52
CA ASN A 691 -3.18 -0.51 -2.49
C ASN A 691 -4.33 -1.06 -1.64
N LYS A 692 -5.31 -1.77 -2.23
CA LYS A 692 -6.41 -2.40 -1.49
C LYS A 692 -5.95 -3.61 -0.67
N GLU A 693 -4.96 -4.36 -1.13
CA GLU A 693 -4.33 -5.46 -0.38
C GLU A 693 -3.58 -4.92 0.85
N ASN A 694 -2.85 -3.80 0.71
CA ASN A 694 -2.21 -3.11 1.84
C ASN A 694 -3.24 -2.60 2.86
N VAL A 695 -4.35 -2.02 2.40
CA VAL A 695 -5.46 -1.61 3.29
C VAL A 695 -6.07 -2.82 4.01
N LEU A 696 -6.24 -3.95 3.32
CA LEU A 696 -6.73 -5.19 3.93
C LEU A 696 -5.78 -5.69 5.02
N GLU A 697 -4.47 -5.61 4.81
CA GLU A 697 -3.47 -5.99 5.82
C GLU A 697 -3.57 -5.11 7.07
N SER A 698 -3.71 -3.78 6.91
CA SER A 698 -3.93 -2.85 8.03
C SER A 698 -5.21 -3.20 8.80
N LEU A 699 -6.32 -3.43 8.08
CA LEU A 699 -7.60 -3.78 8.70
C LEU A 699 -7.54 -5.13 9.46
N LEU A 700 -6.76 -6.10 8.98
CA LEU A 700 -6.57 -7.37 9.67
C LEU A 700 -5.75 -7.20 10.96
N LYS A 701 -4.71 -6.36 10.96
CA LYS A 701 -3.93 -6.03 12.17
C LYS A 701 -4.80 -5.31 13.20
N GLU A 702 -5.55 -4.29 12.78
CA GLU A 702 -6.48 -3.56 13.65
C GLU A 702 -7.57 -4.47 14.23
N LYS A 703 -8.07 -5.44 13.44
CA LYS A 703 -9.00 -6.45 13.94
C LYS A 703 -8.36 -7.33 15.01
N GLN A 704 -7.13 -7.80 14.81
CA GLN A 704 -6.42 -8.61 15.81
C GLN A 704 -6.23 -7.84 17.13
N GLU A 705 -5.86 -6.55 17.06
CA GLU A 705 -5.75 -5.69 18.23
C GLU A 705 -7.10 -5.54 18.97
N LEU A 706 -8.19 -5.35 18.22
CA LEU A 706 -9.53 -5.31 18.81
C LEU A 706 -9.95 -6.64 19.43
N GLU A 707 -9.61 -7.78 18.83
CA GLU A 707 -9.87 -9.11 19.40
C GLU A 707 -9.10 -9.34 20.70
N ILE A 708 -7.83 -8.91 20.77
CA ILE A 708 -7.01 -8.96 21.98
C ILE A 708 -7.64 -8.08 23.07
N ASN A 709 -7.97 -6.83 22.75
CA ASN A 709 -8.61 -5.91 23.68
C ASN A 709 -9.96 -6.46 24.18
N ASN A 710 -10.74 -7.08 23.31
CA ASN A 710 -12.02 -7.68 23.69
C ASN A 710 -11.83 -8.88 24.63
N ALA A 711 -10.82 -9.71 24.38
CA ALA A 711 -10.47 -10.83 25.27
C ALA A 711 -9.99 -10.36 26.65
N GLU A 712 -9.23 -9.26 26.71
CA GLU A 712 -8.84 -8.63 27.98
C GLU A 712 -10.03 -8.07 28.72
N LEU A 713 -10.92 -7.31 28.05
CA LEU A 713 -12.15 -6.79 28.65
C LEU A 713 -13.05 -7.92 29.18
N LEU A 714 -13.17 -9.04 28.46
CA LEU A 714 -13.92 -10.22 28.92
C LEU A 714 -13.31 -10.81 30.20
N ARG A 715 -11.98 -10.90 30.29
CA ARG A 715 -11.29 -11.37 31.50
C ARG A 715 -11.48 -10.40 32.67
N THR A 716 -11.33 -9.10 32.44
CA THR A 716 -11.53 -8.08 33.47
C THR A 716 -12.98 -8.09 33.98
N ASN A 717 -13.94 -8.21 33.07
CA ASN A 717 -15.35 -8.33 33.43
C ASN A 717 -15.63 -9.60 34.26
N GLY A 718 -15.07 -10.74 33.84
CA GLY A 718 -15.15 -11.99 34.59
C GLY A 718 -14.60 -11.85 36.03
N ALA A 719 -13.43 -11.24 36.17
CA ALA A 719 -12.82 -10.98 37.49
C ALA A 719 -13.65 -10.02 38.36
N LEU A 720 -14.28 -9.00 37.76
CA LEU A 720 -15.17 -8.08 38.48
C LEU A 720 -16.44 -8.79 38.97
N VAL A 721 -17.03 -9.66 38.14
CA VAL A 721 -18.19 -10.48 38.51
C VAL A 721 -17.85 -11.47 39.62
N GLU A 722 -16.70 -12.14 39.53
CA GLU A 722 -16.20 -13.00 40.61
C GLU A 722 -15.99 -12.22 41.91
N ARG A 723 -15.37 -11.04 41.84
CA ARG A 723 -15.15 -10.18 43.00
C ARG A 723 -16.45 -9.68 43.62
N TYR A 724 -17.46 -9.37 42.81
CA TYR A 724 -18.80 -9.02 43.28
C TYR A 724 -19.44 -10.20 44.04
N ASN A 725 -19.31 -11.42 43.52
CA ASN A 725 -19.82 -12.62 44.18
C ASN A 725 -19.08 -12.93 45.49
N MET A 726 -17.75 -12.81 45.52
CA MET A 726 -16.98 -12.98 46.75
C MET A 726 -17.35 -11.94 47.81
N TYR A 727 -17.49 -10.68 47.42
CA TYR A 727 -17.86 -9.61 48.34
C TYR A 727 -19.29 -9.78 48.88
N LYS A 728 -20.18 -10.45 48.13
CA LYS A 728 -21.52 -10.83 48.60
C LYS A 728 -21.47 -11.68 49.87
N ASP A 729 -20.56 -12.64 49.90
CA ASP A 729 -20.37 -13.53 51.06
C ASP A 729 -19.63 -12.81 52.19
N GLU A 730 -18.66 -11.96 51.87
CA GLU A 730 -17.95 -11.14 52.87
C GLU A 730 -18.88 -10.12 53.56
N PHE A 731 -19.74 -9.44 52.80
CA PHE A 731 -20.72 -8.51 53.36
C PHE A 731 -21.72 -9.21 54.27
N LYS A 732 -22.13 -10.42 53.90
CA LYS A 732 -22.98 -11.27 54.75
C LYS A 732 -22.32 -11.50 56.11
N GLU A 733 -21.04 -11.86 56.13
CA GLU A 733 -20.29 -12.03 57.38
C GLU A 733 -20.16 -10.72 58.19
N ILE A 734 -19.89 -9.59 57.52
CA ILE A 734 -19.75 -8.28 58.17
C ILE A 734 -21.04 -7.88 58.88
N VAL A 735 -22.20 -8.04 58.23
CA VAL A 735 -23.50 -7.69 58.82
C VAL A 735 -23.81 -8.57 60.03
N LEU A 736 -23.53 -9.87 59.95
CA LEU A 736 -23.81 -10.81 61.05
C LEU A 736 -22.87 -10.63 62.25
N LYS A 737 -21.61 -10.21 62.03
CA LYS A 737 -20.62 -9.98 63.09
C LYS A 737 -20.67 -8.57 63.66
N SER A 738 -21.32 -7.61 63.00
CA SER A 738 -21.38 -6.22 63.43
C SER A 738 -22.31 -6.01 64.62
N ASP A 739 -21.91 -5.19 65.60
CA ASP A 739 -22.78 -4.78 66.72
C ASP A 739 -23.99 -3.95 66.27
N LYS A 740 -23.95 -3.41 65.05
CA LYS A 740 -25.03 -2.65 64.43
C LYS A 740 -26.21 -3.53 63.98
N ARG A 741 -26.05 -4.86 63.96
CA ARG A 741 -27.10 -5.81 63.56
C ARG A 741 -28.37 -5.70 64.41
N ILE A 742 -28.22 -5.33 65.69
CA ILE A 742 -29.33 -5.16 66.65
C ILE A 742 -30.25 -4.01 66.23
N LEU A 743 -29.76 -3.06 65.42
CA LEU A 743 -30.52 -1.94 64.87
C LEU A 743 -31.37 -2.33 63.65
N LEU A 744 -31.24 -3.57 63.16
CA LEU A 744 -32.06 -4.09 62.06
C LEU A 744 -33.28 -4.81 62.64
N PRO A 745 -34.52 -4.32 62.40
CA PRO A 745 -35.76 -5.01 62.76
C PRO A 745 -35.78 -6.50 62.39
N SER A 746 -35.24 -6.86 61.21
CA SER A 746 -35.17 -8.25 60.76
C SER A 746 -34.22 -9.12 61.61
N TYR A 747 -33.26 -8.52 62.34
CA TYR A 747 -32.38 -9.24 63.26
C TYR A 747 -33.12 -9.77 64.48
N ILE A 748 -34.13 -9.07 65.00
CA ILE A 748 -34.96 -9.56 66.11
C ILE A 748 -35.69 -10.85 65.70
N SER A 749 -36.18 -10.90 64.46
CA SER A 749 -36.80 -12.10 63.91
C SER A 749 -35.79 -13.23 63.70
N TYR A 750 -34.60 -12.91 63.19
CA TYR A 750 -33.52 -13.88 62.99
C TYR A 750 -33.00 -14.46 64.31
N GLU A 751 -32.79 -13.61 65.33
CA GLU A 751 -32.35 -13.98 66.68
C GLU A 751 -33.45 -14.75 67.43
N GLY A 752 -34.71 -14.35 67.28
CA GLY A 752 -35.85 -15.09 67.83
C GLY A 752 -35.98 -16.50 67.23
N LEU A 753 -35.73 -16.66 65.93
CA LEU A 753 -35.70 -17.98 65.28
C LEU A 753 -34.47 -18.79 65.71
N ARG A 754 -33.31 -18.16 65.87
CA ARG A 754 -32.09 -18.79 66.40
C ARG A 754 -32.28 -19.28 67.83
N ASN A 755 -32.86 -18.46 68.71
CA ASN A 755 -33.13 -18.83 70.10
C ASN A 755 -34.16 -19.96 70.18
N LYS A 756 -35.20 -19.96 69.33
CA LYS A 756 -36.15 -21.07 69.23
C LYS A 756 -35.50 -22.35 68.73
N LYS A 757 -34.57 -22.24 67.79
CA LYS A 757 -33.75 -23.36 67.31
C LYS A 757 -32.87 -23.91 68.44
N GLU A 758 -32.13 -23.07 69.16
CA GLU A 758 -31.26 -23.45 70.27
C GLU A 758 -32.07 -24.03 71.45
N MET A 759 -33.26 -23.49 71.75
CA MET A 759 -34.18 -24.08 72.73
C MET A 759 -34.68 -25.45 72.29
N ALA A 760 -35.07 -25.61 71.02
CA ALA A 760 -35.46 -26.91 70.48
C ALA A 760 -34.30 -27.90 70.54
N GLU A 761 -33.07 -27.49 70.21
CA GLU A 761 -31.86 -28.32 70.32
C GLU A 761 -31.54 -28.73 71.76
N ASN A 762 -31.63 -27.78 72.70
CA ASN A 762 -31.41 -28.05 74.12
C ASN A 762 -32.49 -28.96 74.70
N ASN A 763 -33.77 -28.75 74.33
CA ASN A 763 -34.88 -29.61 74.71
C ASN A 763 -34.71 -31.03 74.13
N ILE A 764 -34.27 -31.16 72.88
CA ILE A 764 -33.94 -32.44 72.26
C ILE A 764 -32.80 -33.12 73.03
N ASN A 765 -31.74 -32.39 73.38
CA ASN A 765 -30.59 -32.91 74.10
C ASN A 765 -30.93 -33.30 75.55
N GLU A 766 -31.68 -32.48 76.27
CA GLU A 766 -32.17 -32.80 77.62
C GLU A 766 -33.12 -34.00 77.62
N SER A 767 -34.03 -34.07 76.65
CA SER A 767 -34.99 -35.18 76.55
C SER A 767 -34.29 -36.48 76.15
N LYS A 768 -33.26 -36.41 75.29
CA LYS A 768 -32.35 -37.54 75.01
C LYS A 768 -31.60 -37.98 76.27
N ASN A 769 -31.12 -37.04 77.09
CA ASN A 769 -30.40 -37.32 78.34
C ASN A 769 -31.32 -37.91 79.44
N LYS A 770 -32.60 -37.49 79.52
CA LYS A 770 -33.57 -37.97 80.53
C LYS A 770 -34.22 -39.32 80.19
N LEU A 771 -34.56 -39.57 78.92
CA LEU A 771 -35.32 -40.76 78.50
C LEU A 771 -34.46 -41.86 77.86
N GLY A 772 -33.21 -41.56 77.51
CA GLY A 772 -32.32 -42.43 76.73
C GLY A 772 -32.62 -42.36 75.22
N THR A 773 -31.58 -42.48 74.39
CA THR A 773 -31.59 -42.17 72.94
C THR A 773 -32.64 -42.96 72.14
N LEU A 774 -32.96 -44.19 72.53
CA LEU A 774 -33.89 -45.07 71.81
C LEU A 774 -35.37 -44.80 72.13
N LYS A 775 -35.71 -44.53 73.40
CA LYS A 775 -37.10 -44.18 73.79
C LYS A 775 -37.45 -42.74 73.43
N SER A 776 -36.46 -41.85 73.45
CA SER A 776 -36.58 -40.45 73.04
C SER A 776 -36.88 -40.29 71.54
N MET A 777 -36.44 -41.22 70.67
CA MET A 777 -36.77 -41.22 69.24
C MET A 777 -38.26 -41.48 68.90
N PHE A 778 -39.04 -42.06 69.81
CA PHE A 778 -40.48 -42.27 69.61
C PHE A 778 -41.36 -41.30 70.41
N SER A 779 -40.74 -40.32 71.07
CA SER A 779 -41.46 -39.29 71.81
C SER A 779 -42.06 -38.28 70.83
N PRO A 780 -43.39 -38.08 70.85
CA PRO A 780 -44.05 -37.03 70.06
C PRO A 780 -43.46 -35.64 70.31
N ASP A 781 -43.00 -35.38 71.55
CA ASP A 781 -42.44 -34.10 71.94
C ASP A 781 -41.08 -33.84 71.28
N ILE A 782 -40.25 -34.88 71.08
CA ILE A 782 -38.96 -34.75 70.38
C ILE A 782 -39.15 -34.56 68.89
N TRP A 783 -40.11 -35.24 68.26
CA TRP A 783 -40.44 -35.02 66.85
C TRP A 783 -40.99 -33.61 66.62
N LYS A 784 -41.80 -33.10 67.54
CA LYS A 784 -42.29 -31.72 67.53
C LYS A 784 -41.13 -30.72 67.63
N GLU A 785 -40.14 -30.98 68.49
CA GLU A 785 -38.95 -30.13 68.61
C GLU A 785 -37.99 -30.26 67.40
N GLN A 786 -37.85 -31.45 66.79
CA GLN A 786 -37.06 -31.62 65.56
C GLN A 786 -37.70 -30.94 64.35
N ALA A 787 -39.03 -31.04 64.21
CA ALA A 787 -39.78 -30.30 63.20
C ALA A 787 -39.68 -28.79 63.44
N SER A 788 -39.80 -28.35 64.69
CA SER A 788 -39.57 -26.95 65.09
C SER A 788 -38.17 -26.48 64.71
N LYS A 789 -37.13 -27.28 64.97
CA LYS A 789 -35.75 -26.98 64.57
C LYS A 789 -35.61 -26.78 63.05
N LEU A 790 -36.10 -27.73 62.23
CA LEU A 790 -35.99 -27.66 60.77
C LEU A 790 -36.78 -26.48 60.17
N ILE A 791 -37.99 -26.23 60.69
CA ILE A 791 -38.81 -25.08 60.28
C ILE A 791 -38.09 -23.78 60.62
N ASN A 792 -37.52 -23.67 61.82
CA ASN A 792 -36.77 -22.48 62.23
C ASN A 792 -35.47 -22.33 61.43
N GLU A 793 -34.77 -23.41 61.05
CA GLU A 793 -33.60 -23.36 60.16
C GLU A 793 -33.94 -22.85 58.75
N SER A 794 -35.01 -23.37 58.14
CA SER A 794 -35.48 -22.88 56.84
C SER A 794 -35.90 -21.41 56.90
N ASN A 795 -36.65 -21.04 57.94
CA ASN A 795 -37.10 -19.66 58.14
C ASN A 795 -35.93 -18.71 58.49
N MET A 796 -34.86 -19.21 59.11
CA MET A 796 -33.64 -18.43 59.36
C MET A 796 -32.94 -18.05 58.07
N VAL A 797 -32.87 -18.94 57.06
CA VAL A 797 -32.25 -18.62 55.76
C VAL A 797 -33.01 -17.49 55.03
N GLU A 798 -34.34 -17.51 55.12
CA GLU A 798 -35.16 -16.46 54.52
C GLU A 798 -35.10 -15.14 55.32
N ALA A 799 -35.12 -15.23 56.66
CA ALA A 799 -34.91 -14.10 57.54
C ALA A 799 -33.52 -13.47 57.37
N GLU A 800 -32.49 -14.29 57.13
CA GLU A 800 -31.13 -13.86 56.84
C GLU A 800 -31.06 -13.09 55.51
N LYS A 801 -31.68 -13.60 54.44
CA LYS A 801 -31.77 -12.85 53.17
C LYS A 801 -32.44 -11.49 53.35
N ARG A 802 -33.57 -11.45 54.08
CA ARG A 802 -34.29 -10.19 54.38
C ARG A 802 -33.44 -9.25 55.23
N LEU A 803 -32.66 -9.79 56.16
CA LEU A 803 -31.76 -9.02 57.01
C LEU A 803 -30.61 -8.40 56.22
N ILE A 804 -30.00 -9.14 55.29
CA ILE A 804 -28.94 -8.63 54.42
C ILE A 804 -29.47 -7.57 53.46
N GLU A 805 -30.65 -7.77 52.85
CA GLU A 805 -31.29 -6.77 52.00
C GLU A 805 -31.71 -5.52 52.78
N GLU A 806 -32.20 -5.68 54.02
CA GLU A 806 -32.47 -4.56 54.90
C GLU A 806 -31.18 -3.80 55.23
N ALA A 807 -30.09 -4.50 55.56
CA ALA A 807 -28.80 -3.89 55.89
C ALA A 807 -28.25 -3.01 54.76
N LYS A 808 -28.41 -3.42 53.48
CA LYS A 808 -28.01 -2.62 52.31
C LYS A 808 -28.70 -1.25 52.23
N GLN A 809 -29.92 -1.12 52.75
CA GLN A 809 -30.72 0.11 52.67
C GLN A 809 -30.55 1.05 53.87
N LYS A 810 -29.82 0.64 54.92
CA LYS A 810 -29.72 1.42 56.16
C LYS A 810 -28.47 2.30 56.20
N PRO A 811 -28.55 3.49 56.84
CA PRO A 811 -27.43 4.45 56.88
C PRO A 811 -26.16 3.91 57.55
N TYR A 812 -26.30 2.95 58.46
CA TYR A 812 -25.22 2.47 59.32
C TYR A 812 -24.26 1.47 58.64
N PHE A 813 -24.66 0.91 57.49
CA PHE A 813 -23.87 0.03 56.62
C PHE A 813 -23.55 0.68 55.27
N LYS A 814 -23.73 2.01 55.15
CA LYS A 814 -23.57 2.77 53.91
C LYS A 814 -22.16 2.67 53.31
N LYS A 815 -21.13 2.53 54.15
CA LYS A 815 -19.72 2.44 53.73
C LYS A 815 -19.38 1.07 53.16
N GLU A 816 -19.99 0.03 53.69
CA GLU A 816 -19.84 -1.35 53.24
C GLU A 816 -20.70 -1.59 51.99
N TYR A 817 -21.90 -1.02 51.95
CA TYR A 817 -22.75 -1.06 50.74
C TYR A 817 -22.16 -0.26 49.56
N SER A 818 -21.42 0.82 49.81
CA SER A 818 -20.78 1.58 48.72
C SER A 818 -19.83 0.72 47.87
N VAL A 819 -19.28 -0.37 48.40
CA VAL A 819 -18.43 -1.30 47.64
C VAL A 819 -19.24 -2.11 46.61
N PHE A 820 -20.49 -2.50 46.92
CA PHE A 820 -21.38 -3.11 45.90
C PHE A 820 -21.75 -2.11 44.81
N SER A 821 -22.09 -0.89 45.19
CA SER A 821 -22.43 0.15 44.23
C SER A 821 -21.25 0.50 43.32
N GLU A 822 -20.02 0.48 43.85
CA GLU A 822 -18.79 0.67 43.08
C GLU A 822 -18.55 -0.49 42.11
N LEU A 823 -18.69 -1.75 42.57
CA LEU A 823 -18.50 -2.94 41.73
C LEU A 823 -19.59 -3.09 40.66
N GLU A 824 -20.86 -2.82 40.97
CA GLU A 824 -21.95 -2.82 39.98
C GLU A 824 -21.74 -1.75 38.92
N LYS A 825 -21.28 -0.57 39.33
CA LYS A 825 -20.92 0.50 38.41
C LYS A 825 -19.76 0.09 37.49
N GLN A 826 -18.71 -0.50 38.04
CA GLN A 826 -17.56 -1.00 37.26
C GLN A 826 -17.96 -2.13 36.30
N ILE A 827 -18.82 -3.07 36.71
CA ILE A 827 -19.34 -4.14 35.84
C ILE A 827 -20.19 -3.54 34.72
N LYS A 828 -21.04 -2.57 35.02
CA LYS A 828 -21.86 -1.90 34.01
C LYS A 828 -20.99 -1.14 33.01
N GLU A 829 -20.01 -0.37 33.47
CA GLU A 829 -19.04 0.33 32.63
C GLU A 829 -18.24 -0.66 31.75
N SER A 830 -17.83 -1.80 32.31
CA SER A 830 -17.14 -2.87 31.59
C SER A 830 -18.02 -3.51 30.50
N ASN A 831 -19.29 -3.79 30.79
CA ASN A 831 -20.25 -4.31 29.81
C ASN A 831 -20.51 -3.30 28.67
N GLU A 832 -20.66 -2.01 28.98
CA GLU A 832 -20.83 -0.97 27.96
C GLU A 832 -19.59 -0.85 27.05
N LEU A 833 -18.39 -1.10 27.59
CA LEU A 833 -17.15 -1.15 26.80
C LEU A 833 -17.07 -2.41 25.93
N LEU A 834 -17.55 -3.56 26.42
CA LEU A 834 -17.67 -4.80 25.65
C LEU A 834 -18.64 -4.64 24.46
N ASP A 835 -19.84 -4.10 24.69
CA ASP A 835 -20.83 -3.89 23.62
C ASP A 835 -20.27 -2.98 22.51
N LYS A 836 -19.58 -1.89 22.90
CA LYS A 836 -18.90 -0.99 21.94
C LYS A 836 -17.75 -1.67 21.20
N SER A 837 -17.04 -2.58 21.85
CA SER A 837 -15.95 -3.35 21.25
C SER A 837 -16.48 -4.37 20.23
N GLU A 838 -17.58 -5.06 20.55
CA GLU A 838 -18.26 -5.99 19.64
C GLU A 838 -18.84 -5.27 18.41
N GLU A 839 -19.43 -4.09 18.59
CA GLU A 839 -19.92 -3.26 17.48
C GLU A 839 -18.77 -2.86 16.54
N LYS A 840 -17.64 -2.39 17.09
CA LYS A 840 -16.44 -2.08 16.31
C LYS A 840 -15.90 -3.30 15.55
N LEU A 841 -15.90 -4.49 16.18
CA LEU A 841 -15.50 -5.74 15.52
C LEU A 841 -16.42 -6.09 14.35
N LYS A 842 -17.73 -5.90 14.50
CA LYS A 842 -18.72 -6.12 13.43
C LYS A 842 -18.51 -5.17 12.26
N ASP A 843 -18.29 -3.88 12.53
CA ASP A 843 -18.00 -2.88 11.50
C ASP A 843 -16.70 -3.19 10.76
N LYS A 844 -15.65 -3.58 11.50
CA LYS A 844 -14.37 -4.00 10.91
C LYS A 844 -14.51 -5.24 10.03
N ASN A 845 -15.29 -6.23 10.44
CA ASN A 845 -15.57 -7.41 9.62
C ASN A 845 -16.28 -7.03 8.30
N SER A 846 -17.24 -6.10 8.35
CA SER A 846 -17.93 -5.61 7.15
C SER A 846 -16.98 -4.86 6.19
N LEU A 847 -16.08 -4.04 6.73
CA LEU A 847 -15.04 -3.35 5.95
C LEU A 847 -14.05 -4.33 5.31
N ILE A 848 -13.63 -5.36 6.04
CA ILE A 848 -12.77 -6.44 5.52
C ILE A 848 -13.45 -7.17 4.36
N ASP A 849 -14.73 -7.54 4.52
CA ASP A 849 -15.48 -8.25 3.49
C ASP A 849 -15.71 -7.40 2.24
N ASN A 850 -15.98 -6.10 2.40
CA ASN A 850 -16.09 -5.17 1.29
C ASN A 850 -14.75 -5.02 0.55
N THR A 851 -13.65 -4.89 1.28
CA THR A 851 -12.30 -4.76 0.69
C THR A 851 -11.92 -6.04 -0.06
N LYS A 852 -12.20 -7.23 0.49
CA LYS A 852 -12.01 -8.52 -0.21
C LYS A 852 -12.84 -8.61 -1.49
N LYS A 853 -14.10 -8.14 -1.47
CA LYS A 853 -14.94 -8.09 -2.68
C LYS A 853 -14.34 -7.16 -3.74
N GLN A 854 -13.82 -5.99 -3.36
CA GLN A 854 -13.17 -5.06 -4.27
C GLN A 854 -11.91 -5.68 -4.90
N ILE A 855 -11.05 -6.30 -4.09
CA ILE A 855 -9.86 -7.03 -4.58
C ILE A 855 -10.27 -8.12 -5.58
N SER A 856 -11.32 -8.90 -5.27
CA SER A 856 -11.80 -9.95 -6.18
C SER A 856 -12.34 -9.39 -7.51
N LYS A 857 -12.94 -8.18 -7.49
CA LYS A 857 -13.42 -7.49 -8.69
C LYS A 857 -12.24 -6.99 -9.53
N LEU A 858 -11.23 -6.38 -8.92
CA LEU A 858 -10.01 -5.94 -9.59
C LEU A 858 -9.25 -7.13 -10.19
N GLN A 859 -9.13 -8.24 -9.46
CA GLN A 859 -8.53 -9.47 -9.97
C GLN A 859 -9.27 -10.03 -11.20
N ARG A 860 -10.62 -10.01 -11.19
CA ARG A 860 -11.41 -10.39 -12.36
C ARG A 860 -11.16 -9.47 -13.55
N GLN A 861 -11.02 -8.17 -13.32
CA GLN A 861 -10.70 -7.21 -14.38
C GLN A 861 -9.30 -7.45 -14.97
N LEU A 862 -8.29 -7.69 -14.13
CA LEU A 862 -6.93 -8.03 -14.56
C LEU A 862 -6.92 -9.33 -15.38
N ASN A 863 -7.59 -10.38 -14.88
CA ASN A 863 -7.69 -11.66 -15.58
C ASN A 863 -8.40 -11.50 -16.95
N ASN A 864 -9.47 -10.70 -17.02
CA ASN A 864 -10.16 -10.44 -18.27
C ASN A 864 -9.25 -9.73 -19.29
N ILE A 865 -8.45 -8.74 -18.85
CA ILE A 865 -7.49 -8.06 -19.74
C ILE A 865 -6.42 -9.07 -20.20
N LYS A 866 -5.86 -9.85 -19.28
CA LYS A 866 -4.84 -10.87 -19.56
C LYS A 866 -5.31 -11.94 -20.55
N GLU A 867 -6.56 -12.37 -20.45
CA GLU A 867 -7.15 -13.34 -21.40
C GLU A 867 -7.19 -12.78 -22.83
N HIS A 868 -7.40 -11.48 -22.99
CA HIS A 868 -7.45 -10.81 -24.29
C HIS A 868 -6.05 -10.40 -24.80
N TYR A 869 -5.11 -10.13 -23.90
CA TYR A 869 -3.76 -9.64 -24.19
C TYR A 869 -2.74 -10.43 -23.34
N PRO A 870 -2.26 -11.60 -23.80
CA PRO A 870 -1.41 -12.47 -22.98
C PRO A 870 -0.03 -11.89 -22.63
N ASP A 871 0.50 -10.99 -23.46
CA ASP A 871 1.80 -10.32 -23.29
C ASP A 871 1.73 -9.02 -22.46
N ILE A 872 0.56 -8.67 -21.92
CA ILE A 872 0.33 -7.38 -21.25
C ILE A 872 1.22 -7.15 -20.02
N GLU A 873 1.72 -8.23 -19.40
CA GLU A 873 2.62 -8.20 -18.24
C GLU A 873 4.09 -7.95 -18.63
N GLU A 874 4.49 -8.18 -19.88
CA GLU A 874 5.91 -8.14 -20.28
C GLU A 874 6.50 -6.73 -20.39
N GLY A 875 5.65 -5.69 -20.42
CA GLY A 875 6.11 -4.29 -20.35
C GLY A 875 6.10 -3.70 -18.93
N TYR A 876 5.99 -4.52 -17.88
CA TYR A 876 6.09 -4.03 -16.50
C TYR A 876 7.54 -3.60 -16.19
N TYR A 877 7.77 -2.28 -16.06
CA TYR A 877 8.61 -1.57 -15.07
C TYR A 877 8.54 -0.07 -15.30
#